data_AF-A0A9X8UR84-F1
#
_entry.id   AF-A0A9X8UR84-F1
#
_cell.length_a   1.000
_cell.length_b   1.000
_cell.length_c   1.000
_cell.angle_alpha   90.00
_cell.angle_beta   90.00
_cell.angle_gamma   90.00
#
_symmetry.space_group_name_H-M   'P 1'
#
loop_
_entity.id
_entity.type
_entity.pdbx_description
1 polymer ?
#
loop_
_entity_poly.entity_id
_entity_poly.type
_entity_poly.pdbx_seq_one_letter_code
_entity_poly.pdbx_strand_id
1 'polypeptide(L)'
;METARPTLIAIDGRSGSGKSTFATDLAKYLEATASVAILRLEELYHGWDGLHRSFDLYHRILPQLAAGNTITYPTWDWAAGALGASKNFTPAEVVIIEGVGAIHSDAREFLDIGIWLEAPESFRRDRALARDGQAYRPYWQMWAEQEERYLLAHQPHAAATLIIDAAGDHDPIEIWARSCRYLPAMMRQLCLRSNQSPTAPTFRQSYEAPADTASLFEELARSLPHAALLESTSHKLSDPLGRNRYSLIALSAAEQPPVLSATSHGTTVSLPGAQVRLGEDFFRALAGLWPAGTTAKVGYPLPAWVGYLGYELKRELGAADLQAVVEPGRVRPDAQFFAPDTVVVIDHQEGQMHLHSISEPAAALSIRLGNPPELRAHHPLPIPQFSCADTESGYKQKIRQAQREIYEGNTYEVCLTTELTAHAELFDPFEAYCRMRRSSPAPFAHYLRFTDLQIASISPERFLALSKDGQLRAEPIKGTRPRGENEESDLALKHDLATHPKDRAENIMIVDLLRNDLSHHAVPGSVKVARLCAVETYATVHQMVSTIDATLSAPQLAAEALREAFPPGSMTGAPKLSTMSILDELEEHRARGLYSGAVGYLGADGAADFSVVIRTLVCDRLADQSWRLSLGLGGAITADSVPAEEWDEVITKSRGVLQALGASFPQDT
;
A
#
# COMPACT_ATOMS: atom_id res chain seq x y z
N MET A 1 33.75 -14.52 -28.80
CA MET A 1 33.21 -13.46 -27.91
C MET A 1 31.76 -13.81 -27.72
N GLU A 2 31.35 -14.21 -26.52
CA GLU A 2 29.92 -14.29 -26.22
C GLU A 2 29.33 -12.89 -26.40
N THR A 3 28.44 -12.75 -27.37
CA THR A 3 27.63 -11.54 -27.53
C THR A 3 26.75 -11.41 -26.30
N ALA A 4 26.82 -10.28 -25.60
CA ALA A 4 25.95 -10.02 -24.46
C ALA A 4 24.49 -10.16 -24.90
N ARG A 5 23.67 -10.85 -24.10
CA ARG A 5 22.23 -10.98 -24.35
C ARG A 5 21.61 -9.58 -24.49
N PRO A 6 20.89 -9.29 -25.58
CA PRO A 6 20.18 -8.03 -25.71
C PRO A 6 19.04 -7.94 -24.71
N THR A 7 18.73 -6.71 -24.28
CA THR A 7 17.51 -6.43 -23.52
C THR A 7 16.32 -6.38 -24.46
N LEU A 8 15.32 -7.22 -24.24
CA LEU A 8 14.12 -7.32 -25.09
C LEU A 8 12.92 -6.59 -24.47
N ILE A 9 12.48 -5.51 -25.12
CA ILE A 9 11.29 -4.72 -24.74
C ILE A 9 10.17 -5.02 -25.73
N ALA A 10 9.09 -5.65 -25.30
CA ALA A 10 7.91 -5.87 -26.14
C ALA A 10 6.90 -4.72 -25.98
N ILE A 11 6.39 -4.20 -27.09
CA ILE A 11 5.33 -3.18 -27.13
C ILE A 11 4.13 -3.75 -27.89
N ASP A 12 3.06 -4.02 -27.17
CA ASP A 12 1.81 -4.60 -27.67
C ASP A 12 0.62 -3.66 -27.38
N GLY A 13 -0.55 -4.00 -27.88
CA GLY A 13 -1.75 -3.19 -27.88
C GLY A 13 -2.54 -3.43 -29.17
N ARG A 14 -3.83 -3.12 -29.16
CA ARG A 14 -4.68 -3.29 -30.35
C ARG A 14 -4.24 -2.40 -31.52
N SER A 15 -4.59 -2.75 -32.75
CA SER A 15 -4.34 -1.90 -33.91
C SER A 15 -4.94 -0.51 -33.70
N GLY A 16 -4.17 0.52 -34.08
CA GLY A 16 -4.51 1.93 -33.84
C GLY A 16 -4.11 2.51 -32.48
N SER A 17 -3.56 1.72 -31.54
CA SER A 17 -3.17 2.23 -30.20
C SER A 17 -1.93 3.13 -30.17
N GLY A 18 -1.17 3.24 -31.28
CA GLY A 18 0.01 4.10 -31.35
C GLY A 18 1.37 3.43 -31.11
N LYS A 19 1.41 2.08 -31.06
CA LYS A 19 2.64 1.28 -30.82
C LYS A 19 3.86 1.74 -31.61
N SER A 20 3.77 1.82 -32.93
CA SER A 20 4.93 2.16 -33.78
C SER A 20 5.46 3.57 -33.54
N THR A 21 4.58 4.53 -33.19
CA THR A 21 4.99 5.89 -32.79
C THR A 21 5.74 5.83 -31.47
N PHE A 22 5.13 5.22 -30.44
CA PHE A 22 5.75 5.08 -29.12
C PHE A 22 7.08 4.31 -29.18
N ALA A 23 7.16 3.22 -29.94
CA ALA A 23 8.38 2.45 -30.14
C ALA A 23 9.51 3.29 -30.74
N THR A 24 9.18 4.13 -31.73
CA THR A 24 10.15 5.03 -32.38
C THR A 24 10.63 6.10 -31.42
N ASP A 25 9.74 6.70 -30.65
CA ASP A 25 10.10 7.75 -29.70
C ASP A 25 10.84 7.19 -28.47
N LEU A 26 10.47 5.98 -28.02
CA LEU A 26 11.18 5.25 -26.98
C LEU A 26 12.59 4.86 -27.44
N ALA A 27 12.77 4.44 -28.69
CA ALA A 27 14.09 4.17 -29.24
C ALA A 27 14.97 5.42 -29.19
N LYS A 28 14.49 6.58 -29.65
CA LYS A 28 15.22 7.86 -29.55
C LYS A 28 15.55 8.22 -28.10
N TYR A 29 14.64 7.98 -27.17
CA TYR A 29 14.87 8.23 -25.74
C TYR A 29 16.00 7.35 -25.19
N LEU A 30 16.01 6.05 -25.56
CA LEU A 30 16.98 5.06 -25.09
C LEU A 30 18.34 5.12 -25.80
N GLU A 31 18.40 5.66 -27.02
CA GLU A 31 19.65 5.90 -27.77
C GLU A 31 20.64 6.80 -27.02
N ALA A 32 20.17 7.56 -26.02
CA ALA A 32 21.03 8.33 -25.13
C ALA A 32 21.86 7.46 -24.16
N THR A 33 21.50 6.19 -23.95
CA THR A 33 22.12 5.29 -22.96
C THR A 33 22.58 3.95 -23.54
N ALA A 34 21.97 3.46 -24.62
CA ALA A 34 22.33 2.19 -25.25
C ALA A 34 22.02 2.21 -26.76
N SER A 35 22.67 1.34 -27.54
CA SER A 35 22.28 1.10 -28.93
C SER A 35 20.93 0.39 -29.02
N VAL A 36 20.03 0.87 -29.88
CA VAL A 36 18.65 0.38 -30.00
C VAL A 36 18.36 -0.11 -31.42
N ALA A 37 17.69 -1.26 -31.53
CA ALA A 37 17.12 -1.75 -32.78
C ALA A 37 15.62 -2.05 -32.61
N ILE A 38 14.81 -1.78 -33.64
CA ILE A 38 13.36 -2.04 -33.60
C ILE A 38 13.00 -3.17 -34.57
N LEU A 39 12.45 -4.27 -34.04
CA LEU A 39 11.84 -5.33 -34.83
C LEU A 39 10.32 -5.09 -34.87
N ARG A 40 9.77 -4.85 -36.06
CA ARG A 40 8.33 -4.65 -36.24
C ARG A 40 7.66 -5.93 -36.69
N LEU A 41 6.70 -6.42 -35.91
CA LEU A 41 5.98 -7.64 -36.23
C LEU A 41 5.08 -7.50 -37.47
N GLU A 42 4.80 -6.26 -37.92
CA GLU A 42 4.14 -6.00 -39.20
C GLU A 42 4.88 -6.58 -40.40
N GLU A 43 6.20 -6.77 -40.29
CA GLU A 43 7.02 -7.43 -41.31
C GLU A 43 6.83 -8.95 -41.32
N LEU A 44 6.27 -9.53 -40.25
CA LEU A 44 6.03 -10.96 -40.08
C LEU A 44 4.58 -11.37 -40.37
N TYR A 45 3.65 -10.42 -40.43
CA TYR A 45 2.25 -10.72 -40.81
C TYR A 45 2.18 -10.98 -42.31
N HIS A 46 2.07 -12.25 -42.69
CA HIS A 46 1.88 -12.63 -44.09
C HIS A 46 0.42 -12.42 -44.52
N GLY A 47 0.06 -11.16 -44.75
CA GLY A 47 -1.28 -10.74 -45.16
C GLY A 47 -2.19 -10.31 -44.00
N TRP A 48 -3.38 -9.81 -44.36
CA TRP A 48 -4.37 -9.34 -43.40
C TRP A 48 -4.96 -10.46 -42.52
N ASP A 49 -4.83 -11.73 -42.92
CA ASP A 49 -5.17 -12.95 -42.17
C ASP A 49 -3.90 -13.65 -41.61
N GLY A 50 -2.81 -12.88 -41.48
CA GLY A 50 -1.48 -13.37 -41.15
C GLY A 50 -1.11 -13.34 -39.68
N LEU A 51 -1.93 -12.76 -38.78
CA LEU A 51 -1.55 -12.54 -37.38
C LEU A 51 -1.22 -13.85 -36.66
N HIS A 52 -2.11 -14.84 -36.71
CA HIS A 52 -1.85 -16.12 -36.05
C HIS A 52 -0.68 -16.89 -36.70
N ARG A 53 -0.51 -16.77 -38.02
CA ARG A 53 0.58 -17.44 -38.76
C ARG A 53 1.94 -16.81 -38.47
N SER A 54 1.97 -15.53 -38.09
CA SER A 54 3.22 -14.86 -37.75
C SER A 54 3.81 -15.39 -36.43
N PHE A 55 2.99 -15.95 -35.53
CA PHE A 55 3.47 -16.50 -34.27
C PHE A 55 4.42 -17.69 -34.45
N ASP A 56 4.18 -18.56 -35.45
CA ASP A 56 5.11 -19.65 -35.78
C ASP A 56 6.49 -19.11 -36.18
N LEU A 57 6.52 -18.01 -36.93
CA LEU A 57 7.76 -17.36 -37.34
C LEU A 57 8.40 -16.63 -36.17
N TYR A 58 7.61 -15.91 -35.38
CA TYR A 58 8.06 -15.19 -34.19
C TYR A 58 8.71 -16.14 -33.17
N HIS A 59 8.08 -17.29 -32.91
CA HIS A 59 8.60 -18.33 -32.02
C HIS A 59 9.93 -18.92 -32.52
N ARG A 60 10.15 -19.01 -33.83
CA ARG A 60 11.43 -19.47 -34.39
C ARG A 60 12.56 -18.45 -34.27
N ILE A 61 12.26 -17.16 -34.39
CA ILE A 61 13.30 -16.11 -34.39
C ILE A 61 13.63 -15.60 -32.99
N LEU A 62 12.68 -15.61 -32.06
CA LEU A 62 12.84 -15.00 -30.75
C LEU A 62 13.95 -15.62 -29.88
N PRO A 63 14.13 -16.96 -29.81
CA PRO A 63 15.25 -17.55 -29.07
C PRO A 63 16.61 -17.15 -29.65
N GLN A 64 16.69 -17.02 -30.98
CA GLN A 64 17.92 -16.58 -31.66
C GLN A 64 18.20 -15.12 -31.36
N LEU A 65 17.16 -14.28 -31.37
CA LEU A 65 17.24 -12.87 -31.02
C LEU A 65 17.68 -12.67 -29.56
N ALA A 66 17.10 -13.43 -28.63
CA ALA A 66 17.48 -13.43 -27.21
C ALA A 66 18.93 -13.91 -26.97
N ALA A 67 19.47 -14.74 -27.86
CA ALA A 67 20.87 -15.14 -27.84
C ALA A 67 21.81 -14.11 -28.51
N GLY A 68 21.28 -12.99 -29.02
CA GLY A 68 22.06 -11.95 -29.70
C GLY A 68 22.46 -12.29 -31.14
N ASN A 69 21.81 -13.30 -31.75
CA ASN A 69 22.13 -13.71 -33.11
C ASN A 69 21.38 -12.86 -34.15
N THR A 70 22.04 -12.62 -35.29
CA THR A 70 21.35 -12.10 -36.49
C THR A 70 20.32 -13.12 -36.95
N ILE A 71 19.07 -12.69 -37.12
CA ILE A 71 17.98 -13.49 -37.64
C ILE A 71 17.71 -13.15 -39.10
N THR A 72 17.21 -14.13 -39.85
CA THR A 72 16.73 -13.95 -41.23
C THR A 72 15.29 -14.43 -41.31
N TYR A 73 14.39 -13.60 -41.84
CA TYR A 73 12.98 -13.94 -42.00
C TYR A 73 12.42 -13.42 -43.32
N PRO A 74 11.44 -14.13 -43.92
CA PRO A 74 10.71 -13.61 -45.08
C PRO A 74 9.86 -12.40 -44.67
N THR A 75 9.78 -11.40 -45.55
CA THR A 75 8.91 -10.23 -45.36
C THR A 75 7.61 -10.38 -46.16
N TRP A 76 6.60 -9.55 -45.89
CA TRP A 76 5.39 -9.46 -46.69
C TRP A 76 5.34 -8.16 -47.50
N ASP A 77 5.09 -8.27 -48.81
CA ASP A 77 4.82 -7.12 -49.66
C ASP A 77 3.31 -6.84 -49.66
N TRP A 78 2.91 -5.80 -48.92
CA TRP A 78 1.52 -5.39 -48.79
C TRP A 78 0.90 -4.85 -50.08
N ALA A 79 1.69 -4.33 -51.02
CA ALA A 79 1.21 -3.82 -52.30
C ALA A 79 0.99 -4.97 -53.30
N ALA A 80 1.89 -5.96 -53.30
CA ALA A 80 1.79 -7.14 -54.16
C ALA A 80 0.88 -8.24 -53.59
N GLY A 81 0.62 -8.24 -52.27
CA GLY A 81 -0.13 -9.29 -51.59
C GLY A 81 0.59 -10.64 -51.62
N ALA A 82 1.92 -10.65 -51.53
CA ALA A 82 2.76 -11.85 -51.62
C ALA A 82 3.99 -11.78 -50.71
N LEU A 83 4.69 -12.90 -50.55
CA LEU A 83 5.98 -12.94 -49.84
C LEU A 83 7.01 -12.08 -50.55
N GLY A 84 7.61 -11.15 -49.80
CA GLY A 84 8.72 -10.32 -50.21
C GLY A 84 10.08 -10.99 -50.00
N ALA A 85 11.15 -10.23 -50.22
CA ALA A 85 12.51 -10.70 -50.00
C ALA A 85 12.80 -10.93 -48.50
N SER A 86 13.60 -11.94 -48.19
CA SER A 86 14.07 -12.15 -46.82
C SER A 86 14.92 -10.97 -46.34
N LYS A 87 14.71 -10.57 -45.09
CA LYS A 87 15.44 -9.49 -44.43
C LYS A 87 16.31 -10.07 -43.31
N ASN A 88 17.50 -9.51 -43.14
CA ASN A 88 18.35 -9.79 -42.00
C ASN A 88 18.12 -8.73 -40.93
N PHE A 89 18.02 -9.15 -39.67
CA PHE A 89 17.92 -8.27 -38.51
C PHE A 89 19.01 -8.64 -37.52
N THR A 90 19.90 -7.69 -37.21
CA THR A 90 20.96 -7.86 -36.22
C THR A 90 20.55 -7.14 -34.95
N PRO A 91 20.47 -7.82 -33.79
CA PRO A 91 20.12 -7.17 -32.52
C PRO A 91 21.16 -6.14 -32.10
N ALA A 92 20.70 -5.03 -31.52
CA ALA A 92 21.51 -4.08 -30.77
C ALA A 92 21.51 -4.44 -29.28
N GLU A 93 22.10 -3.61 -28.41
CA GLU A 93 22.07 -3.83 -26.95
C GLU A 93 20.64 -3.87 -26.40
N VAL A 94 19.76 -3.02 -26.94
CA VAL A 94 18.33 -3.04 -26.68
C VAL A 94 17.59 -3.36 -27.97
N VAL A 95 16.65 -4.30 -27.91
CA VAL A 95 15.75 -4.61 -29.01
C VAL A 95 14.32 -4.32 -28.58
N ILE A 96 13.68 -3.40 -29.28
CA ILE A 96 12.25 -3.13 -29.14
C ILE A 96 11.51 -4.00 -30.15
N ILE A 97 10.64 -4.88 -29.67
CA ILE A 97 9.76 -5.71 -30.49
C ILE A 97 8.37 -5.10 -30.43
N GLU A 98 7.88 -4.54 -31.54
CA GLU A 98 6.61 -3.84 -31.56
C GLU A 98 5.61 -4.49 -32.53
N GLY A 99 4.36 -4.60 -32.09
CA GLY A 99 3.25 -5.04 -32.91
C GLY A 99 2.22 -5.85 -32.13
N VAL A 100 1.06 -6.08 -32.73
CA VAL A 100 0.03 -6.97 -32.17
C VAL A 100 0.62 -8.38 -32.05
N GLY A 101 0.71 -8.92 -30.83
CA GLY A 101 1.36 -10.22 -30.62
C GLY A 101 2.74 -10.15 -29.98
N ALA A 102 3.28 -8.95 -29.73
CA ALA A 102 4.61 -8.82 -29.13
C ALA A 102 4.69 -9.49 -27.74
N ILE A 103 3.58 -9.52 -26.98
CA ILE A 103 3.48 -10.15 -25.64
C ILE A 103 2.76 -11.52 -25.71
N HIS A 104 2.89 -12.23 -26.83
CA HIS A 104 2.39 -13.60 -26.97
C HIS A 104 2.92 -14.51 -25.86
N SER A 105 2.10 -15.47 -25.38
CA SER A 105 2.46 -16.33 -24.24
C SER A 105 3.83 -16.99 -24.39
N ASP A 106 4.08 -17.55 -25.56
CA ASP A 106 5.30 -18.31 -25.87
C ASP A 106 6.53 -17.41 -26.08
N ALA A 107 6.33 -16.09 -26.12
CA ALA A 107 7.42 -15.13 -26.21
C ALA A 107 7.90 -14.66 -24.83
N ARG A 108 7.05 -14.74 -23.81
CA ARG A 108 7.26 -14.07 -22.51
C ARG A 108 8.53 -14.46 -21.80
N GLU A 109 8.95 -15.72 -21.90
CA GLU A 109 10.16 -16.22 -21.24
C GLU A 109 11.45 -15.53 -21.74
N PHE A 110 11.41 -14.97 -22.96
CA PHE A 110 12.54 -14.28 -23.57
C PHE A 110 12.50 -12.76 -23.32
N LEU A 111 11.35 -12.21 -22.95
CA LEU A 111 11.15 -10.78 -22.79
C LEU A 111 11.64 -10.31 -21.42
N ASP A 112 12.27 -9.14 -21.38
CA ASP A 112 12.67 -8.49 -20.13
C ASP A 112 11.57 -7.59 -19.58
N ILE A 113 10.77 -6.99 -20.47
CA ILE A 113 9.57 -6.22 -20.11
C ILE A 113 8.53 -6.26 -21.25
N GLY A 114 7.26 -6.36 -20.86
CA GLY A 114 6.11 -6.16 -21.75
C GLY A 114 5.39 -4.84 -21.46
N ILE A 115 5.17 -4.03 -22.49
CA ILE A 115 4.44 -2.77 -22.44
C ILE A 115 3.15 -2.91 -23.24
N TRP A 116 2.01 -2.64 -22.61
CA TRP A 116 0.71 -2.61 -23.27
C TRP A 116 0.23 -1.16 -23.44
N LEU A 117 -0.02 -0.76 -24.69
CA LEU A 117 -0.66 0.53 -24.99
C LEU A 117 -2.18 0.35 -25.05
N GLU A 118 -2.85 0.86 -24.03
CA GLU A 118 -4.30 0.87 -23.91
C GLU A 118 -4.89 2.07 -24.65
N ALA A 119 -5.99 1.87 -25.36
CA ALA A 119 -6.68 2.94 -26.08
C ALA A 119 -8.13 2.54 -26.43
N PRO A 120 -9.12 3.43 -26.18
CA PRO A 120 -10.51 3.19 -26.56
C PRO A 120 -10.67 2.88 -28.05
N GLU A 121 -11.67 2.06 -28.39
CA GLU A 121 -11.90 1.66 -29.80
C GLU A 121 -12.15 2.86 -30.72
N SER A 122 -12.90 3.87 -30.28
CA SER A 122 -13.15 5.09 -31.04
C SER A 122 -11.84 5.79 -31.44
N PHE A 123 -10.97 6.03 -30.46
CA PHE A 123 -9.65 6.64 -30.67
C PHE A 123 -8.80 5.83 -31.65
N ARG A 124 -8.74 4.50 -31.46
CA ARG A 124 -7.99 3.60 -32.35
C ARG A 124 -8.52 3.63 -33.78
N ARG A 125 -9.84 3.64 -33.95
CA ARG A 125 -10.49 3.64 -35.27
C ARG A 125 -10.24 4.95 -36.01
N ASP A 126 -10.30 6.09 -35.31
CA ASP A 126 -10.03 7.40 -35.90
C ASP A 126 -8.57 7.52 -36.34
N ARG A 127 -7.61 7.07 -35.51
CA ARG A 127 -6.18 7.03 -35.91
C ARG A 127 -5.94 6.13 -37.11
N ALA A 128 -6.56 4.95 -37.15
CA ALA A 128 -6.39 4.03 -38.25
C ALA A 128 -6.97 4.57 -39.57
N LEU A 129 -8.14 5.21 -39.53
CA LEU A 129 -8.73 5.87 -40.69
C LEU A 129 -7.88 7.05 -41.19
N ALA A 130 -7.28 7.82 -40.27
CA ALA A 130 -6.39 8.91 -40.62
C ALA A 130 -5.08 8.44 -41.28
N ARG A 131 -4.54 7.28 -40.87
CA ARG A 131 -3.29 6.71 -41.41
C ARG A 131 -3.51 5.99 -42.74
N ASP A 132 -4.49 5.10 -42.80
CA ASP A 132 -4.62 4.10 -43.88
C ASP A 132 -5.82 4.38 -44.82
N GLY A 133 -6.61 5.43 -44.56
CA GLY A 133 -7.75 5.85 -45.38
C GLY A 133 -8.84 4.78 -45.55
N GLN A 134 -9.58 4.83 -46.67
CA GLN A 134 -10.63 3.85 -46.97
C GLN A 134 -10.09 2.44 -47.32
N ALA A 135 -8.78 2.30 -47.59
CA ALA A 135 -8.18 1.03 -48.01
C ALA A 135 -8.18 -0.04 -46.90
N TYR A 136 -8.21 0.40 -45.63
CA TYR A 136 -8.24 -0.50 -44.47
C TYR A 136 -9.66 -0.93 -44.07
N ARG A 137 -10.69 -0.17 -44.47
CA ARG A 137 -12.08 -0.39 -44.07
C ARG A 137 -12.63 -1.80 -44.39
N PRO A 138 -12.29 -2.44 -45.53
CA PRO A 138 -12.75 -3.80 -45.84
C PRO A 138 -12.13 -4.88 -44.95
N TYR A 139 -10.92 -4.66 -44.42
CA TYR A 139 -10.15 -5.66 -43.68
C TYR A 139 -10.22 -5.46 -42.16
N TRP A 140 -10.74 -4.32 -41.68
CA TRP A 140 -10.85 -4.01 -40.24
C TRP A 140 -11.52 -5.13 -39.45
N GLN A 141 -12.67 -5.64 -39.91
CA GLN A 141 -13.40 -6.69 -39.21
C GLN A 141 -12.58 -7.98 -39.12
N MET A 142 -11.97 -8.41 -40.24
CA MET A 142 -11.14 -9.60 -40.28
C MET A 142 -9.90 -9.49 -39.38
N TRP A 143 -9.28 -8.31 -39.32
CA TRP A 143 -8.15 -8.06 -38.42
C TRP A 143 -8.61 -8.05 -36.96
N ALA A 144 -9.68 -7.31 -36.65
CA ALA A 144 -10.23 -7.21 -35.30
C ALA A 144 -10.63 -8.58 -34.72
N GLU A 145 -11.18 -9.48 -35.54
CA GLU A 145 -11.48 -10.86 -35.12
C GLU A 145 -10.23 -11.65 -34.74
N GLN A 146 -9.12 -11.48 -35.47
CA GLN A 146 -7.85 -12.14 -35.12
C GLN A 146 -7.24 -11.54 -33.86
N GLU A 147 -7.30 -10.22 -33.68
CA GLU A 147 -6.88 -9.58 -32.44
C GLU A 147 -7.68 -10.10 -31.25
N GLU A 148 -9.00 -10.23 -31.39
CA GLU A 148 -9.86 -10.73 -30.33
C GLU A 148 -9.50 -12.16 -29.93
N ARG A 149 -9.26 -13.05 -30.91
CA ARG A 149 -8.79 -14.41 -30.66
C ARG A 149 -7.45 -14.42 -29.92
N TYR A 150 -6.51 -13.57 -30.34
CA TYR A 150 -5.21 -13.43 -29.67
C TYR A 150 -5.36 -12.95 -28.22
N LEU A 151 -6.18 -11.92 -27.99
CA LEU A 151 -6.41 -11.35 -26.66
C LEU A 151 -7.07 -12.36 -25.71
N LEU A 152 -8.07 -13.10 -26.18
CA LEU A 152 -8.75 -14.12 -25.40
C LEU A 152 -7.82 -15.29 -25.06
N ALA A 153 -7.01 -15.74 -26.02
CA ALA A 153 -6.15 -16.91 -25.84
C ALA A 153 -4.90 -16.61 -25.00
N HIS A 154 -4.30 -15.43 -25.16
CA HIS A 154 -2.99 -15.14 -24.57
C HIS A 154 -3.06 -14.08 -23.46
N GLN A 155 -4.09 -13.23 -23.40
CA GLN A 155 -4.24 -12.18 -22.37
C GLN A 155 -2.99 -11.28 -22.20
N PRO A 156 -2.43 -10.71 -23.28
CA PRO A 156 -1.21 -9.89 -23.22
C PRO A 156 -1.32 -8.68 -22.28
N HIS A 157 -2.50 -8.06 -22.21
CA HIS A 157 -2.76 -6.98 -21.26
C HIS A 157 -2.54 -7.41 -19.80
N ALA A 158 -2.93 -8.64 -19.42
CA ALA A 158 -2.75 -9.17 -18.07
C ALA A 158 -1.29 -9.57 -17.75
N ALA A 159 -0.49 -9.85 -18.79
CA ALA A 159 0.92 -10.20 -18.66
C ALA A 159 1.86 -8.99 -18.75
N ALA A 160 1.39 -7.83 -19.23
CA ALA A 160 2.20 -6.64 -19.35
C ALA A 160 2.66 -6.13 -17.97
N THR A 161 3.93 -5.74 -17.91
CA THR A 161 4.54 -5.10 -16.74
C THR A 161 4.14 -3.63 -16.65
N LEU A 162 4.06 -2.95 -17.80
CA LEU A 162 3.68 -1.55 -17.88
C LEU A 162 2.47 -1.41 -18.81
N ILE A 163 1.41 -0.82 -18.30
CA ILE A 163 0.25 -0.42 -19.09
C ILE A 163 0.29 1.10 -19.21
N ILE A 164 0.19 1.62 -20.42
CA ILE A 164 0.15 3.06 -20.72
C ILE A 164 -1.18 3.36 -21.38
N ASP A 165 -1.91 4.34 -20.85
CA ASP A 165 -3.05 4.94 -21.53
C ASP A 165 -2.52 5.85 -22.66
N ALA A 166 -2.62 5.35 -23.90
CA ALA A 166 -2.16 6.05 -25.08
C ALA A 166 -3.17 7.07 -25.62
N ALA A 167 -4.38 7.14 -25.04
CA ALA A 167 -5.42 8.07 -25.42
C ALA A 167 -5.59 9.23 -24.42
N GLY A 168 -4.89 9.18 -23.27
CA GLY A 168 -4.88 10.23 -22.27
C GLY A 168 -4.14 11.50 -22.70
N ASP A 169 -4.22 12.54 -21.87
CA ASP A 169 -3.63 13.87 -22.12
C ASP A 169 -2.10 13.93 -21.89
N HIS A 170 -1.49 12.83 -21.45
CA HIS A 170 -0.08 12.75 -21.11
C HIS A 170 0.75 12.15 -22.25
N ASP A 171 1.92 12.73 -22.51
CA ASP A 171 2.85 12.17 -23.48
C ASP A 171 3.36 10.78 -23.04
N PRO A 172 3.26 9.73 -23.87
CA PRO A 172 3.70 8.39 -23.52
C PRO A 172 5.17 8.26 -23.11
N ILE A 173 6.07 9.11 -23.63
CA ILE A 173 7.48 9.10 -23.24
C ILE A 173 7.68 9.71 -21.86
N GLU A 174 6.94 10.77 -21.52
CA GLU A 174 6.89 11.27 -20.14
C GLU A 174 6.32 10.21 -19.18
N ILE A 175 5.26 9.49 -19.59
CA ILE A 175 4.70 8.38 -18.81
C ILE A 175 5.75 7.30 -18.56
N TRP A 176 6.49 6.88 -19.60
CA TRP A 176 7.60 5.94 -19.49
C TRP A 176 8.65 6.45 -18.48
N ALA A 177 9.10 7.70 -18.62
CA ALA A 177 10.11 8.29 -17.76
C ALA A 177 9.68 8.31 -16.27
N ARG A 178 8.41 8.65 -15.98
CA ARG A 178 7.85 8.59 -14.63
C ARG A 178 7.73 7.15 -14.10
N SER A 179 7.39 6.21 -14.97
CA SER A 179 7.22 4.80 -14.62
C SER A 179 8.54 4.09 -14.34
N CYS A 180 9.64 4.56 -14.94
CA CYS A 180 10.98 3.96 -14.80
C CYS A 180 11.34 3.60 -13.36
N ARG A 181 11.05 4.46 -12.37
CA ARG A 181 11.36 4.21 -10.96
C ARG A 181 10.81 2.89 -10.42
N TYR A 182 9.67 2.46 -10.94
CA TYR A 182 8.94 1.27 -10.50
C TYR A 182 9.19 0.05 -11.39
N LEU A 183 9.93 0.21 -12.49
CA LEU A 183 10.30 -0.88 -13.38
C LEU A 183 11.43 -1.75 -12.78
N PRO A 184 11.63 -2.98 -13.28
CA PRO A 184 12.73 -3.84 -12.88
C PRO A 184 14.09 -3.13 -12.91
N ALA A 185 15.02 -3.56 -12.04
CA ALA A 185 16.29 -2.87 -11.85
C ALA A 185 17.11 -2.67 -13.14
N MET A 186 17.05 -3.62 -14.08
CA MET A 186 17.69 -3.50 -15.39
C MET A 186 17.13 -2.32 -16.22
N MET A 187 15.81 -2.09 -16.18
CA MET A 187 15.16 -1.00 -16.92
C MET A 187 15.52 0.36 -16.33
N ARG A 188 15.68 0.43 -15.00
CA ARG A 188 16.09 1.65 -14.30
C ARG A 188 17.45 2.17 -14.73
N GLN A 189 18.34 1.30 -15.20
CA GLN A 189 19.66 1.67 -15.70
C GLN A 189 19.60 2.29 -17.10
N LEU A 190 18.61 1.90 -17.91
CA LEU A 190 18.40 2.42 -19.26
C LEU A 190 17.74 3.82 -19.23
N CYS A 191 16.98 4.13 -18.18
CA CYS A 191 16.35 5.43 -18.02
C CYS A 191 17.35 6.53 -17.60
N LEU A 192 17.27 7.70 -18.25
CA LEU A 192 18.14 8.84 -17.95
C LEU A 192 17.93 9.33 -16.51
N ARG A 193 19.01 9.39 -15.71
CA ARG A 193 18.97 9.85 -14.31
C ARG A 193 18.45 11.29 -14.16
N SER A 194 18.68 12.15 -15.14
CA SER A 194 18.19 13.54 -15.14
C SER A 194 16.67 13.65 -15.20
N ASN A 195 15.97 12.60 -15.63
CA ASN A 195 14.52 12.57 -15.84
C ASN A 195 13.82 11.66 -14.83
N GLN A 196 14.54 11.12 -13.84
CA GLN A 196 13.92 10.37 -12.75
C GLN A 196 13.32 11.37 -11.76
N SER A 197 12.01 11.28 -11.52
CA SER A 197 11.35 12.08 -10.49
C SER A 197 12.02 11.83 -9.13
N PRO A 198 12.26 12.88 -8.33
CA PRO A 198 12.93 12.73 -7.05
C PRO A 198 12.13 11.76 -6.16
N THR A 199 12.86 10.91 -5.45
CA THR A 199 12.25 9.83 -4.64
C THR A 199 11.51 10.35 -3.41
N ALA A 200 11.81 11.59 -3.03
CA ALA A 200 11.25 12.30 -1.91
C ALA A 200 11.27 13.81 -2.17
N PRO A 201 10.46 14.60 -1.45
CA PRO A 201 10.39 16.03 -1.64
C PRO A 201 11.65 16.74 -1.08
N THR A 202 12.47 17.34 -1.95
CA THR A 202 13.80 17.88 -1.61
C THR A 202 13.83 19.38 -1.35
N PHE A 203 12.90 20.16 -1.92
CA PHE A 203 12.79 21.58 -1.60
C PHE A 203 12.45 21.72 -0.12
N ARG A 204 13.06 22.69 0.59
CA ARG A 204 12.83 22.88 2.03
C ARG A 204 12.57 24.33 2.38
N GLN A 205 11.53 24.57 3.18
CA GLN A 205 11.27 25.87 3.82
C GLN A 205 10.75 25.66 5.25
N SER A 206 11.07 26.57 6.17
CA SER A 206 10.67 26.47 7.58
C SER A 206 9.76 27.61 8.00
N TYR A 207 8.86 27.32 8.94
CA TYR A 207 7.88 28.24 9.51
C TYR A 207 7.71 27.94 11.01
N GLU A 208 7.02 28.83 11.73
CA GLU A 208 6.56 28.54 13.10
C GLU A 208 5.52 27.41 13.09
N ALA A 209 5.53 26.55 14.11
CA ALA A 209 4.54 25.48 14.22
C ALA A 209 3.10 26.03 14.34
N PRO A 210 2.10 25.34 13.78
CA PRO A 210 0.71 25.76 13.92
C PRO A 210 0.21 25.55 15.35
N ALA A 211 -0.79 26.33 15.77
CA ALA A 211 -1.45 26.12 17.07
C ALA A 211 -2.20 24.78 17.15
N ASP A 212 -2.78 24.32 16.04
CA ASP A 212 -3.45 23.03 15.92
C ASP A 212 -3.16 22.39 14.54
N THR A 213 -2.53 21.21 14.55
CA THR A 213 -2.14 20.52 13.32
C THR A 213 -3.35 20.09 12.48
N ALA A 214 -4.47 19.69 13.13
CA ALA A 214 -5.68 19.31 12.42
C ALA A 214 -6.32 20.49 11.67
N SER A 215 -6.31 21.69 12.26
CA SER A 215 -6.78 22.92 11.61
C SER A 215 -5.94 23.27 10.38
N LEU A 216 -4.61 23.13 10.47
CA LEU A 216 -3.74 23.31 9.31
C LEU A 216 -4.03 22.25 8.23
N PHE A 217 -4.16 20.98 8.62
CA PHE A 217 -4.47 19.89 7.68
C PHE A 217 -5.78 20.14 6.93
N GLU A 218 -6.85 20.55 7.62
CA GLU A 218 -8.17 20.80 7.01
C GLU A 218 -8.10 21.87 5.92
N GLU A 219 -7.32 22.94 6.15
CA GLU A 219 -7.13 24.01 5.17
C GLU A 219 -6.28 23.54 3.97
N LEU A 220 -5.22 22.76 4.21
CA LEU A 220 -4.30 22.31 3.16
C LEU A 220 -4.87 21.16 2.31
N ALA A 221 -5.64 20.25 2.91
CA ALA A 221 -6.11 19.02 2.30
C ALA A 221 -7.55 19.09 1.75
N ARG A 222 -8.23 20.25 1.87
CA ARG A 222 -9.68 20.40 1.60
C ARG A 222 -10.13 19.78 0.27
N SER A 223 -9.38 20.01 -0.80
CA SER A 223 -9.71 19.55 -2.16
C SER A 223 -8.82 18.41 -2.65
N LEU A 224 -7.96 17.86 -1.80
CA LEU A 224 -7.00 16.85 -2.22
C LEU A 224 -7.60 15.44 -2.05
N PRO A 225 -7.62 14.61 -3.10
CA PRO A 225 -8.12 13.24 -3.03
C PRO A 225 -7.19 12.33 -2.20
N HIS A 226 -5.91 12.69 -2.13
CA HIS A 226 -4.88 11.97 -1.39
C HIS A 226 -4.21 12.90 -0.38
N ALA A 227 -4.45 12.64 0.91
CA ALA A 227 -3.86 13.40 2.00
C ALA A 227 -3.80 12.55 3.26
N ALA A 228 -2.77 12.75 4.08
CA ALA A 228 -2.64 12.09 5.35
C ALA A 228 -2.11 13.03 6.44
N LEU A 229 -2.63 12.84 7.65
CA LEU A 229 -2.17 13.45 8.88
C LEU A 229 -1.72 12.31 9.80
N LEU A 230 -0.42 12.22 10.05
CA LEU A 230 0.16 11.29 11.02
C LEU A 230 0.59 12.11 12.23
N GLU A 231 -0.23 12.15 13.28
CA GLU A 231 -0.09 13.10 14.38
C GLU A 231 0.20 12.39 15.71
N SER A 232 1.15 12.93 16.47
CA SER A 232 1.20 12.72 17.91
C SER A 232 0.26 13.72 18.60
N THR A 233 -0.94 13.26 18.96
CA THR A 233 -1.92 14.11 19.69
C THR A 233 -1.62 14.18 21.18
N SER A 234 -0.77 13.27 21.68
CA SER A 234 -0.24 13.27 23.04
C SER A 234 1.06 14.07 23.21
N HIS A 235 1.46 14.92 22.26
CA HIS A 235 2.73 15.67 22.31
C HIS A 235 2.98 16.52 23.58
N LYS A 236 1.92 16.88 24.31
CA LYS A 236 2.00 17.59 25.60
C LYS A 236 2.27 16.66 26.80
N LEU A 237 2.16 15.35 26.62
CA LEU A 237 2.42 14.34 27.63
C LEU A 237 3.89 13.94 27.60
N SER A 238 4.45 13.66 28.78
CA SER A 238 5.80 13.12 28.90
C SER A 238 5.89 11.78 28.19
N ASP A 239 6.86 11.64 27.29
CA ASP A 239 7.13 10.40 26.58
C ASP A 239 8.64 10.18 26.46
N PRO A 240 9.24 9.32 27.31
CA PRO A 240 10.67 9.09 27.30
C PRO A 240 11.15 8.35 26.04
N LEU A 241 10.23 7.79 25.24
CA LEU A 241 10.54 7.05 24.01
C LEU A 241 10.54 7.95 22.76
N GLY A 242 10.15 9.22 22.88
CA GLY A 242 10.19 10.19 21.78
C GLY A 242 9.19 9.94 20.65
N ARG A 243 8.17 9.10 20.87
CA ARG A 243 7.03 8.88 19.95
C ARG A 243 6.29 10.18 19.69
N ASN A 244 6.26 11.03 20.71
CA ASN A 244 5.41 12.21 20.72
C ASN A 244 5.95 13.46 19.99
N ARG A 245 7.17 13.43 19.45
CA ARG A 245 7.88 14.64 19.01
C ARG A 245 7.35 15.26 17.71
N TYR A 246 6.91 14.43 16.76
CA TYR A 246 6.60 14.88 15.41
C TYR A 246 5.13 14.66 15.04
N SER A 247 4.61 15.56 14.22
CA SER A 247 3.41 15.32 13.41
C SER A 247 3.73 15.57 11.94
N LEU A 248 3.12 14.80 11.04
CA LEU A 248 3.38 14.82 9.61
C LEU A 248 2.08 15.08 8.86
N ILE A 249 2.09 16.05 7.96
CA ILE A 249 1.05 16.26 6.96
C ILE A 249 1.65 15.85 5.61
N ALA A 250 1.10 14.84 4.97
CA ALA A 250 1.51 14.37 3.65
C ALA A 250 0.38 14.65 2.66
N LEU A 251 0.70 15.33 1.56
CA LEU A 251 -0.27 15.82 0.59
C LEU A 251 0.16 15.39 -0.82
N SER A 252 -0.81 15.18 -1.69
CA SER A 252 -0.57 15.25 -3.13
C SER A 252 -1.47 16.28 -3.79
N ALA A 253 -0.85 17.23 -4.48
CA ALA A 253 -1.51 18.18 -5.37
C ALA A 253 -1.98 17.54 -6.68
N ALA A 254 -1.35 16.43 -7.09
CA ALA A 254 -1.82 15.64 -8.23
C ALA A 254 -3.13 14.92 -7.86
N GLU A 255 -4.11 14.91 -8.76
CA GLU A 255 -5.33 14.11 -8.56
C GLU A 255 -5.02 12.62 -8.43
N GLN A 256 -4.02 12.15 -9.18
CA GLN A 256 -3.53 10.77 -9.18
C GLN A 256 -2.04 10.74 -8.84
N PRO A 257 -1.64 10.77 -7.55
CA PRO A 257 -0.26 10.49 -7.18
C PRO A 257 0.13 9.06 -7.58
N PRO A 258 1.43 8.72 -7.55
CA PRO A 258 1.84 7.33 -7.48
C PRO A 258 1.14 6.63 -6.30
N VAL A 259 0.38 5.58 -6.58
CA VAL A 259 -0.31 4.76 -5.57
C VAL A 259 0.16 3.32 -5.70
N LEU A 260 0.92 2.85 -4.71
CA LEU A 260 1.25 1.44 -4.52
C LEU A 260 0.03 0.75 -3.91
N SER A 261 -0.47 -0.31 -4.54
CA SER A 261 -1.66 -1.03 -4.12
C SER A 261 -1.45 -2.54 -4.25
N ALA A 262 -1.89 -3.31 -3.26
CA ALA A 262 -1.89 -4.76 -3.28
C ALA A 262 -3.30 -5.33 -3.11
N THR A 263 -3.60 -6.36 -3.88
CA THR A 263 -4.82 -7.16 -3.81
C THR A 263 -4.45 -8.63 -3.86
N SER A 264 -5.42 -9.55 -3.76
CA SER A 264 -5.17 -10.98 -4.01
C SER A 264 -4.73 -11.26 -5.46
N HIS A 265 -4.91 -10.32 -6.39
CA HIS A 265 -4.50 -10.44 -7.79
C HIS A 265 -3.12 -9.84 -8.08
N GLY A 266 -2.43 -9.37 -7.04
CA GLY A 266 -1.07 -8.86 -7.13
C GLY A 266 -0.91 -7.40 -6.74
N THR A 267 0.32 -6.93 -6.93
CA THR A 267 0.80 -5.61 -6.50
C THR A 267 1.10 -4.71 -7.69
N THR A 268 0.60 -3.47 -7.61
CA THR A 268 0.71 -2.48 -8.69
C THR A 268 1.10 -1.12 -8.16
N VAL A 269 1.71 -0.29 -9.01
CA VAL A 269 1.83 1.16 -8.82
C VAL A 269 1.05 1.84 -9.93
N SER A 270 -0.02 2.54 -9.57
CA SER A 270 -0.77 3.39 -10.49
C SER A 270 -0.16 4.79 -10.53
N LEU A 271 -0.09 5.38 -11.72
CA LEU A 271 0.48 6.68 -12.04
C LEU A 271 -0.47 7.42 -13.00
N PRO A 272 -0.34 8.75 -13.17
CA PRO A 272 -1.07 9.46 -14.22
C PRO A 272 -0.78 8.87 -15.61
N GLY A 273 -1.80 8.25 -16.21
CA GLY A 273 -1.74 7.61 -17.51
C GLY A 273 -1.01 6.25 -17.55
N ALA A 274 -0.67 5.65 -16.40
CA ALA A 274 -0.02 4.34 -16.40
C ALA A 274 -0.31 3.47 -15.17
N GLN A 275 -0.12 2.17 -15.34
CA GLN A 275 -0.06 1.20 -14.26
C GLN A 275 1.18 0.31 -14.44
N VAL A 276 1.96 0.18 -13.38
CA VAL A 276 3.11 -0.74 -13.32
C VAL A 276 2.74 -1.93 -12.45
N ARG A 277 2.88 -3.16 -12.96
CA ARG A 277 2.73 -4.39 -12.18
C ARG A 277 4.08 -4.80 -11.60
N LEU A 278 4.10 -5.07 -10.29
CA LEU A 278 5.32 -5.41 -9.54
C LEU A 278 5.43 -6.90 -9.19
N GLY A 279 4.42 -7.69 -9.53
CA GLY A 279 4.33 -9.11 -9.21
C GLY A 279 3.15 -9.43 -8.29
N GLU A 280 3.08 -10.67 -7.83
CA GLU A 280 1.98 -11.16 -6.99
C GLU A 280 2.16 -10.74 -5.52
N ASP A 281 3.37 -10.83 -4.99
CA ASP A 281 3.66 -10.57 -3.56
C ASP A 281 3.99 -9.10 -3.26
N PHE A 282 3.25 -8.49 -2.33
CA PHE A 282 3.45 -7.13 -1.87
C PHE A 282 4.80 -6.93 -1.19
N PHE A 283 5.21 -7.80 -0.26
CA PHE A 283 6.46 -7.58 0.47
C PHE A 283 7.69 -7.70 -0.45
N ARG A 284 7.62 -8.56 -1.46
CA ARG A 284 8.66 -8.69 -2.50
C ARG A 284 8.70 -7.46 -3.40
N ALA A 285 7.53 -6.97 -3.84
CA ALA A 285 7.43 -5.73 -4.60
C ALA A 285 7.99 -4.55 -3.79
N LEU A 286 7.67 -4.49 -2.50
CA LEU A 286 8.13 -3.46 -1.57
C LEU A 286 9.66 -3.47 -1.42
N ALA A 287 10.31 -4.63 -1.33
CA ALA A 287 11.77 -4.73 -1.31
C ALA A 287 12.45 -4.11 -2.55
N GLY A 288 11.76 -4.08 -3.70
CA GLY A 288 12.23 -3.43 -4.92
C GLY A 288 12.11 -1.89 -4.91
N LEU A 289 11.33 -1.34 -3.97
CA LEU A 289 10.98 0.08 -3.84
C LEU A 289 11.53 0.74 -2.56
N TRP A 290 11.73 -0.04 -1.49
CA TRP A 290 12.12 0.40 -0.16
C TRP A 290 13.21 -0.52 0.44
N PRO A 291 14.29 0.03 1.03
CA PRO A 291 14.56 1.46 1.21
C PRO A 291 14.90 2.18 -0.10
N ALA A 292 14.33 3.38 -0.28
CA ALA A 292 14.74 4.26 -1.36
C ALA A 292 16.16 4.76 -1.03
N GLY A 293 17.15 4.51 -1.88
CA GLY A 293 18.55 4.90 -1.63
C GLY A 293 18.82 6.40 -1.66
N THR A 294 17.98 7.24 -1.02
CA THR A 294 18.10 8.70 -1.01
C THR A 294 19.27 9.17 -0.15
N THR A 295 19.72 10.39 -0.42
CA THR A 295 20.79 11.09 0.31
C THR A 295 20.28 12.23 1.18
N ALA A 296 18.95 12.45 1.26
CA ALA A 296 18.35 13.50 2.06
C ALA A 296 18.66 13.31 3.55
N LYS A 297 19.61 14.10 4.08
CA LYS A 297 20.02 14.07 5.49
C LYS A 297 19.19 15.07 6.30
N VAL A 298 17.97 14.68 6.66
CA VAL A 298 17.16 15.41 7.64
C VAL A 298 17.22 14.74 9.01
N GLY A 299 16.98 15.51 10.07
CA GLY A 299 16.98 15.05 11.47
C GLY A 299 15.62 14.58 11.96
N TYR A 300 14.62 14.51 11.09
CA TYR A 300 13.22 14.22 11.38
C TYR A 300 12.61 13.32 10.30
N PRO A 301 11.46 12.68 10.57
CA PRO A 301 10.78 11.82 9.60
C PRO A 301 10.42 12.56 8.29
N LEU A 302 10.72 11.94 7.15
CA LEU A 302 10.30 12.43 5.83
C LEU A 302 9.72 11.27 5.01
N PRO A 303 8.38 11.11 4.97
CA PRO A 303 7.72 10.06 4.19
C PRO A 303 7.99 10.17 2.69
N ALA A 304 8.30 9.02 2.06
CA ALA A 304 8.23 8.82 0.62
C ALA A 304 6.95 8.07 0.21
N TRP A 305 6.36 7.32 1.14
CA TRP A 305 5.07 6.67 1.01
C TRP A 305 4.30 6.79 2.31
N VAL A 306 3.00 7.04 2.24
CA VAL A 306 2.09 7.04 3.39
C VAL A 306 0.89 6.16 3.09
N GLY A 307 0.50 5.30 4.02
CA GLY A 307 -0.52 4.30 3.74
C GLY A 307 -0.76 3.28 4.84
N TYR A 308 -1.30 2.14 4.44
CA TYR A 308 -1.68 1.05 5.34
C TYR A 308 -1.35 -0.33 4.77
N LEU A 309 -1.26 -1.28 5.69
CA LEU A 309 -1.22 -2.71 5.51
C LEU A 309 -2.47 -3.29 6.18
N GLY A 310 -3.37 -3.88 5.40
CA GLY A 310 -4.53 -4.62 5.87
C GLY A 310 -4.14 -6.01 6.37
N TYR A 311 -4.92 -6.52 7.32
CA TYR A 311 -4.70 -7.81 7.97
C TYR A 311 -4.62 -8.97 6.98
N GLU A 312 -5.39 -8.93 5.89
CA GLU A 312 -5.46 -10.01 4.89
C GLU A 312 -4.18 -10.18 4.05
N LEU A 313 -3.19 -9.26 4.18
CA LEU A 313 -1.83 -9.54 3.71
C LEU A 313 -1.18 -10.74 4.42
N LYS A 314 -1.78 -11.26 5.50
CA LYS A 314 -1.41 -12.54 6.12
C LYS A 314 -1.37 -13.71 5.14
N ARG A 315 -2.08 -13.65 4.00
CA ARG A 315 -1.99 -14.66 2.94
C ARG A 315 -0.56 -14.89 2.45
N GLU A 316 0.26 -13.84 2.42
CA GLU A 316 1.66 -13.94 1.97
C GLU A 316 2.51 -14.74 2.96
N LEU A 317 2.02 -14.93 4.19
CA LEU A 317 2.64 -15.73 5.24
C LEU A 317 2.15 -17.19 5.23
N GLY A 318 1.25 -17.56 4.31
CA GLY A 318 0.67 -18.89 4.21
C GLY A 318 -0.65 -19.06 4.98
N ALA A 319 -1.30 -17.97 5.41
CA ALA A 319 -2.65 -18.01 5.96
C ALA A 319 -3.73 -17.93 4.86
N ALA A 320 -5.01 -17.96 5.24
CA ALA A 320 -6.12 -17.89 4.29
C ALA A 320 -6.13 -16.59 3.47
N ASP A 321 -6.57 -16.69 2.22
CA ASP A 321 -6.77 -15.57 1.30
C ASP A 321 -8.24 -15.09 1.38
N LEU A 322 -8.52 -14.25 2.38
CA LEU A 322 -9.82 -13.60 2.54
C LEU A 322 -9.80 -12.21 1.93
N GLN A 323 -10.95 -11.78 1.40
CA GLN A 323 -11.10 -10.48 0.75
C GLN A 323 -12.04 -9.56 1.54
N ALA A 324 -11.59 -8.34 1.80
CA ALA A 324 -12.42 -7.30 2.43
C ALA A 324 -13.41 -6.71 1.41
N VAL A 325 -14.55 -7.37 1.22
CA VAL A 325 -15.63 -6.90 0.34
C VAL A 325 -16.27 -5.66 0.93
N VAL A 326 -16.25 -4.54 0.18
CA VAL A 326 -16.87 -3.27 0.57
C VAL A 326 -18.36 -3.26 0.20
N GLU A 327 -18.64 -3.62 -1.05
CA GLU A 327 -19.97 -3.75 -1.67
C GLU A 327 -19.88 -4.77 -2.82
N PRO A 328 -21.00 -5.30 -3.37
CA PRO A 328 -20.96 -6.30 -4.42
C PRO A 328 -20.08 -5.88 -5.61
N GLY A 329 -19.05 -6.69 -5.90
CA GLY A 329 -18.10 -6.43 -6.99
C GLY A 329 -16.95 -5.48 -6.64
N ARG A 330 -16.85 -4.97 -5.41
CA ARG A 330 -15.77 -4.09 -4.97
C ARG A 330 -15.12 -4.60 -3.69
N VAL A 331 -13.83 -4.91 -3.79
CA VAL A 331 -12.96 -5.35 -2.70
C VAL A 331 -11.98 -4.24 -2.37
N ARG A 332 -11.72 -4.02 -1.08
CA ARG A 332 -10.71 -3.07 -0.62
C ARG A 332 -9.31 -3.67 -0.84
N PRO A 333 -8.32 -2.90 -1.33
CA PRO A 333 -6.94 -3.35 -1.35
C PRO A 333 -6.43 -3.74 0.05
N ASP A 334 -5.56 -4.73 0.10
CA ASP A 334 -4.93 -5.21 1.34
C ASP A 334 -3.70 -4.41 1.70
N ALA A 335 -3.17 -3.61 0.78
CA ALA A 335 -2.29 -2.50 1.13
C ALA A 335 -2.49 -1.38 0.14
N GLN A 336 -2.35 -0.14 0.62
CA GLN A 336 -2.36 1.03 -0.23
C GLN A 336 -1.50 2.12 0.35
N PHE A 337 -0.59 2.65 -0.46
CA PHE A 337 0.28 3.78 -0.13
C PHE A 337 0.29 4.77 -1.27
N PHE A 338 0.17 6.06 -0.97
CA PHE A 338 0.42 7.11 -1.96
C PHE A 338 1.78 7.77 -1.70
N ALA A 339 2.45 8.20 -2.77
CA ALA A 339 3.67 8.98 -2.68
C ALA A 339 3.32 10.47 -2.61
N PRO A 340 3.53 11.17 -1.47
CA PRO A 340 3.26 12.60 -1.37
C PRO A 340 4.23 13.41 -2.21
N ASP A 341 3.72 14.45 -2.88
CA ASP A 341 4.58 15.47 -3.52
C ASP A 341 4.97 16.59 -2.55
N THR A 342 4.24 16.70 -1.44
CA THR A 342 4.39 17.73 -0.43
C THR A 342 4.24 17.12 0.96
N VAL A 343 5.20 17.39 1.86
CA VAL A 343 5.18 16.97 3.26
C VAL A 343 5.43 18.18 4.16
N VAL A 344 4.65 18.34 5.22
CA VAL A 344 4.92 19.30 6.30
C VAL A 344 5.21 18.51 7.57
N VAL A 345 6.41 18.71 8.13
CA VAL A 345 6.86 18.08 9.38
C VAL A 345 6.76 19.11 10.50
N ILE A 346 5.94 18.87 11.51
CA ILE A 346 5.82 19.70 12.71
C ILE A 346 6.71 19.08 13.79
N ASP A 347 7.68 19.84 14.29
CA ASP A 347 8.49 19.50 15.47
C ASP A 347 7.91 20.20 16.69
N HIS A 348 7.19 19.45 17.54
CA HIS A 348 6.55 19.99 18.74
C HIS A 348 7.55 20.42 19.80
N GLN A 349 8.78 19.89 19.76
CA GLN A 349 9.82 20.22 20.72
C GLN A 349 10.51 21.54 20.37
N GLU A 350 10.72 21.80 19.07
CA GLU A 350 11.34 23.05 18.59
C GLU A 350 10.32 24.16 18.33
N GLY A 351 9.03 23.84 18.28
CA GLY A 351 7.98 24.81 17.94
C GLY A 351 8.08 25.30 16.49
N GLN A 352 8.55 24.43 15.59
CA GLN A 352 8.79 24.74 14.18
C GLN A 352 8.07 23.73 13.28
N MET A 353 7.78 24.14 12.04
CA MET A 353 7.39 23.22 10.98
C MET A 353 8.27 23.38 9.73
N HIS A 354 8.48 22.28 9.03
CA HIS A 354 9.30 22.20 7.82
C HIS A 354 8.48 21.68 6.65
N LEU A 355 8.33 22.52 5.63
CA LEU A 355 7.79 22.14 4.33
C LEU A 355 8.87 21.45 3.50
N HIS A 356 8.50 20.32 2.94
CA HIS A 356 9.22 19.56 1.93
C HIS A 356 8.36 19.41 0.68
N SER A 357 8.88 19.71 -0.52
CA SER A 357 8.15 19.50 -1.79
C SER A 357 9.06 19.01 -2.94
N ILE A 358 8.46 18.31 -3.91
CA ILE A 358 9.17 17.80 -5.11
C ILE A 358 9.66 18.95 -6.01
N SER A 359 8.87 20.01 -6.10
CA SER A 359 9.16 21.25 -6.82
C SER A 359 8.88 22.45 -5.93
N GLU A 360 9.28 23.65 -6.35
CA GLU A 360 8.95 24.88 -5.63
C GLU A 360 7.43 24.98 -5.41
N PRO A 361 6.96 25.19 -4.17
CA PRO A 361 5.54 25.21 -3.84
C PRO A 361 4.86 26.44 -4.45
N ALA A 362 3.57 26.31 -4.76
CA ALA A 362 2.77 27.46 -5.15
C ALA A 362 2.76 28.52 -4.03
N ALA A 363 2.83 29.81 -4.40
CA ALA A 363 2.87 30.91 -3.43
C ALA A 363 1.72 30.87 -2.40
N ALA A 364 0.54 30.39 -2.80
CA ALA A 364 -0.60 30.22 -1.89
C ALA A 364 -0.30 29.26 -0.72
N LEU A 365 0.40 28.15 -0.97
CA LEU A 365 0.81 27.20 0.07
C LEU A 365 1.79 27.88 1.05
N SER A 366 2.79 28.58 0.53
CA SER A 366 3.77 29.29 1.37
C SER A 366 3.13 30.38 2.23
N ILE A 367 2.15 31.12 1.71
CA ILE A 367 1.39 32.14 2.48
C ILE A 367 0.57 31.48 3.59
N ARG A 368 -0.10 30.35 3.30
CA ARG A 368 -0.89 29.60 4.28
C ARG A 368 -0.03 29.04 5.40
N LEU A 369 1.14 28.49 5.08
CA LEU A 369 2.09 28.01 6.09
C LEU A 369 2.68 29.16 6.92
N GLY A 370 2.86 30.35 6.33
CA GLY A 370 3.26 31.54 7.08
C GLY A 370 2.16 32.15 7.96
N ASN A 371 0.91 31.77 7.76
CA ASN A 371 -0.26 32.27 8.50
C ASN A 371 -1.24 31.11 8.76
N PRO A 372 -0.85 30.09 9.55
CA PRO A 372 -1.67 28.91 9.75
C PRO A 372 -2.97 29.30 10.51
N PRO A 373 -4.10 28.61 10.24
CA PRO A 373 -5.33 28.85 10.98
C PRO A 373 -5.15 28.49 12.46
N GLU A 374 -5.67 29.34 13.35
CA GLU A 374 -5.58 29.11 14.80
C GLU A 374 -6.47 27.95 15.27
N LEU A 375 -7.73 27.94 14.85
CA LEU A 375 -8.73 26.95 15.24
C LEU A 375 -9.71 26.68 14.09
N ARG A 376 -10.04 25.40 13.91
CA ARG A 376 -11.14 24.96 13.03
C ARG A 376 -12.52 25.19 13.64
N ALA A 377 -13.50 25.42 12.78
CA ALA A 377 -14.91 25.38 13.17
C ALA A 377 -15.33 23.93 13.48
N HIS A 378 -16.31 23.77 14.37
CA HIS A 378 -16.92 22.47 14.62
C HIS A 378 -18.02 22.20 13.60
N HIS A 379 -18.00 21.02 13.00
CA HIS A 379 -19.03 20.59 12.06
C HIS A 379 -20.02 19.64 12.76
N PRO A 380 -21.33 19.76 12.50
CA PRO A 380 -22.30 18.78 12.96
C PRO A 380 -21.99 17.44 12.27
N LEU A 381 -21.96 16.37 13.05
CA LEU A 381 -21.74 15.00 12.58
C LEU A 381 -23.01 14.21 12.90
N PRO A 382 -23.73 13.68 11.89
CA PRO A 382 -24.85 12.77 12.11
C PRO A 382 -24.39 11.56 12.94
N ILE A 383 -25.24 11.11 13.87
CA ILE A 383 -24.94 9.96 14.74
C ILE A 383 -25.18 8.68 13.93
N PRO A 384 -24.15 7.89 13.64
CA PRO A 384 -24.32 6.63 12.92
C PRO A 384 -24.98 5.58 13.81
N GLN A 385 -25.82 4.74 13.22
CA GLN A 385 -26.42 3.58 13.87
C GLN A 385 -25.63 2.33 13.50
N PHE A 386 -24.89 1.80 14.47
CA PHE A 386 -24.09 0.60 14.27
C PHE A 386 -24.92 -0.66 14.49
N SER A 387 -24.54 -1.72 13.78
CA SER A 387 -24.92 -3.11 14.02
C SER A 387 -23.66 -3.92 14.35
N CYS A 388 -23.78 -4.94 15.19
CA CYS A 388 -22.68 -5.83 15.53
C CYS A 388 -22.77 -7.11 14.71
N ALA A 389 -21.62 -7.58 14.19
CA ALA A 389 -21.57 -8.81 13.42
C ALA A 389 -21.83 -10.06 14.29
N ASP A 390 -21.65 -9.95 15.59
CA ASP A 390 -21.90 -11.01 16.56
C ASP A 390 -22.96 -10.61 17.59
N THR A 391 -23.81 -11.56 17.98
CA THR A 391 -24.62 -11.43 19.20
C THR A 391 -23.77 -11.73 20.43
N GLU A 392 -24.18 -11.26 21.61
CA GLU A 392 -23.50 -11.60 22.87
C GLU A 392 -23.34 -13.12 23.04
N SER A 393 -24.41 -13.87 22.77
CA SER A 393 -24.41 -15.33 22.92
C SER A 393 -23.47 -16.02 21.93
N GLY A 394 -23.44 -15.57 20.67
CA GLY A 394 -22.58 -16.09 19.63
C GLY A 394 -21.10 -15.82 19.93
N TYR A 395 -20.77 -14.59 20.34
CA TYR A 395 -19.40 -14.24 20.71
C TYR A 395 -18.91 -15.06 21.91
N LYS A 396 -19.75 -15.24 22.94
CA LYS A 396 -19.43 -16.11 24.08
C LYS A 396 -19.24 -17.57 23.70
N GLN A 397 -19.92 -18.06 22.66
CA GLN A 397 -19.69 -19.39 22.13
C GLN A 397 -18.34 -19.50 21.43
N LYS A 398 -17.97 -18.50 20.62
CA LYS A 398 -16.66 -18.41 19.96
C LYS A 398 -15.51 -18.40 20.98
N ILE A 399 -15.67 -17.69 22.10
CA ILE A 399 -14.70 -17.73 23.22
C ILE A 399 -14.53 -19.15 23.77
N ARG A 400 -15.63 -19.88 24.01
CA ARG A 400 -15.54 -21.27 24.49
C ARG A 400 -14.89 -22.20 23.48
N GLN A 401 -15.08 -21.95 22.18
CA GLN A 401 -14.40 -22.70 21.12
C GLN A 401 -12.91 -22.38 21.10
N ALA A 402 -12.52 -21.10 21.16
CA ALA A 402 -11.12 -20.68 21.32
C ALA A 402 -10.44 -21.35 22.52
N GLN A 403 -11.13 -21.43 23.67
CA GLN A 403 -10.60 -22.12 24.85
C GLN A 403 -10.38 -23.61 24.62
N ARG A 404 -11.23 -24.29 23.82
CA ARG A 404 -10.99 -25.69 23.45
C ARG A 404 -9.73 -25.84 22.64
N GLU A 405 -9.52 -24.99 21.63
CA GLU A 405 -8.29 -24.97 20.83
C GLU A 405 -7.04 -24.77 21.71
N ILE A 406 -7.15 -23.92 22.74
CA ILE A 406 -6.08 -23.70 23.72
C ILE A 406 -5.83 -24.95 24.58
N TYR A 407 -6.89 -25.59 25.09
CA TYR A 407 -6.74 -26.81 25.90
C TYR A 407 -6.23 -28.01 25.10
N GLU A 408 -6.52 -28.06 23.80
CA GLU A 408 -5.97 -29.06 22.88
C GLU A 408 -4.51 -28.79 22.51
N GLY A 409 -3.98 -27.59 22.82
CA GLY A 409 -2.61 -27.20 22.58
C GLY A 409 -2.35 -26.70 21.15
N ASN A 410 -3.40 -26.35 20.40
CA ASN A 410 -3.29 -25.81 19.04
C ASN A 410 -2.81 -24.35 19.04
N THR A 411 -3.02 -23.64 20.15
CA THR A 411 -2.61 -22.25 20.40
C THR A 411 -2.52 -21.95 21.90
N TYR A 412 -1.83 -20.88 22.29
CA TYR A 412 -1.72 -20.41 23.68
C TYR A 412 -2.65 -19.23 23.99
N GLU A 413 -2.92 -18.40 22.98
CA GLU A 413 -3.75 -17.20 23.05
C GLU A 413 -4.30 -16.91 21.65
N VAL A 414 -5.56 -16.47 21.57
CA VAL A 414 -6.14 -15.93 20.34
C VAL A 414 -6.72 -14.54 20.58
N CYS A 415 -6.45 -13.59 19.70
CA CYS A 415 -7.09 -12.28 19.72
C CYS A 415 -8.37 -12.37 18.88
N LEU A 416 -9.45 -12.82 19.51
CA LEU A 416 -10.76 -12.99 18.87
C LEU A 416 -11.40 -11.62 18.61
N THR A 417 -12.03 -11.45 17.45
CA THR A 417 -12.57 -10.16 17.04
C THR A 417 -14.00 -10.22 16.52
N THR A 418 -14.68 -9.07 16.62
CA THR A 418 -15.98 -8.78 16.01
C THR A 418 -15.92 -7.43 15.29
N GLU A 419 -16.96 -7.08 14.54
CA GLU A 419 -17.05 -5.85 13.77
C GLU A 419 -18.36 -5.12 14.06
N LEU A 420 -18.28 -3.80 14.26
CA LEU A 420 -19.43 -2.92 14.18
C LEU A 420 -19.48 -2.26 12.80
N THR A 421 -20.65 -2.29 12.16
CA THR A 421 -20.85 -1.62 10.86
C THR A 421 -22.05 -0.67 10.88
N ALA A 422 -21.95 0.44 10.15
CA ALA A 422 -23.03 1.39 9.96
C ALA A 422 -23.07 1.90 8.53
N HIS A 423 -24.26 2.24 8.04
CA HIS A 423 -24.44 2.96 6.79
C HIS A 423 -24.87 4.40 7.10
N ALA A 424 -24.27 5.37 6.44
CA ALA A 424 -24.57 6.78 6.64
C ALA A 424 -24.62 7.54 5.31
N GLU A 425 -25.78 8.11 4.97
CA GLU A 425 -25.96 8.94 3.77
C GLU A 425 -25.08 10.19 3.79
N LEU A 426 -25.00 10.84 4.96
CA LEU A 426 -24.19 12.03 5.21
C LEU A 426 -23.27 11.76 6.39
N PHE A 427 -21.96 11.80 6.15
CA PHE A 427 -20.95 11.62 7.19
C PHE A 427 -19.67 12.37 6.80
N ASP A 428 -19.00 12.95 7.80
CA ASP A 428 -17.70 13.61 7.64
C ASP A 428 -16.65 12.83 8.46
N PRO A 429 -15.85 11.96 7.80
CA PRO A 429 -14.82 11.19 8.47
C PRO A 429 -13.72 12.05 9.12
N PHE A 430 -13.46 13.26 8.62
CA PHE A 430 -12.45 14.13 9.21
C PHE A 430 -12.97 14.79 10.50
N GLU A 431 -14.24 15.19 10.54
CA GLU A 431 -14.87 15.62 11.79
C GLU A 431 -14.91 14.48 12.81
N ALA A 432 -15.21 13.25 12.37
CA ALA A 432 -15.14 12.05 13.23
C ALA A 432 -13.74 11.87 13.85
N TYR A 433 -12.68 11.91 13.03
CA TYR A 433 -11.30 11.90 13.51
C TYR A 433 -11.03 13.03 14.53
N CYS A 434 -11.50 14.24 14.23
CA CYS A 434 -11.29 15.39 15.12
C CYS A 434 -12.01 15.24 16.47
N ARG A 435 -13.14 14.55 16.54
CA ARG A 435 -13.80 14.23 17.81
C ARG A 435 -13.04 13.14 18.57
N MET A 436 -12.60 12.10 17.86
CA MET A 436 -11.80 11.01 18.42
C MET A 436 -10.50 11.54 19.03
N ARG A 437 -9.70 12.34 18.30
CA ARG A 437 -8.42 12.89 18.79
C ARG A 437 -8.57 13.76 20.05
N ARG A 438 -9.68 14.50 20.18
CA ARG A 438 -9.96 15.33 21.35
C ARG A 438 -10.32 14.48 22.57
N SER A 439 -11.07 13.40 22.36
CA SER A 439 -11.53 12.51 23.44
C SER A 439 -10.43 11.60 23.99
N SER A 440 -9.48 11.19 23.15
CA SER A 440 -8.44 10.21 23.51
C SER A 440 -7.13 10.53 22.79
N PRO A 441 -6.30 11.42 23.36
CA PRO A 441 -4.96 11.70 22.84
C PRO A 441 -4.11 10.42 22.79
N ALA A 442 -3.40 10.22 21.67
CA ALA A 442 -2.60 9.05 21.39
C ALA A 442 -1.31 9.42 20.62
N PRO A 443 -0.23 8.62 20.79
CA PRO A 443 1.04 8.82 20.08
C PRO A 443 0.91 8.56 18.58
N PHE A 444 -0.01 7.70 18.17
CA PHE A 444 -0.22 7.32 16.76
C PHE A 444 -1.66 7.62 16.32
N ALA A 445 -2.05 8.90 16.40
CA ALA A 445 -3.32 9.36 15.84
C ALA A 445 -3.13 9.64 14.34
N HIS A 446 -3.90 8.96 13.50
CA HIS A 446 -3.72 9.01 12.06
C HIS A 446 -5.05 9.29 11.36
N TYR A 447 -5.04 10.22 10.42
CA TYR A 447 -6.12 10.41 9.47
C TYR A 447 -5.58 10.26 8.05
N LEU A 448 -6.06 9.27 7.30
CA LEU A 448 -5.67 9.06 5.90
C LEU A 448 -6.91 9.23 5.04
N ARG A 449 -6.75 9.94 3.91
CA ARG A 449 -7.75 10.11 2.87
C ARG A 449 -7.15 9.59 1.56
N PHE A 450 -7.80 8.57 1.02
CA PHE A 450 -7.75 8.16 -0.38
C PHE A 450 -9.09 8.50 -1.02
N THR A 451 -9.18 8.42 -2.36
CA THR A 451 -10.40 8.78 -3.12
C THR A 451 -11.67 8.14 -2.53
N ASP A 452 -11.64 6.82 -2.28
CA ASP A 452 -12.84 6.08 -1.84
C ASP A 452 -12.72 5.46 -0.43
N LEU A 453 -11.69 5.83 0.33
CA LEU A 453 -11.39 5.28 1.64
C LEU A 453 -10.82 6.36 2.56
N GLN A 454 -11.42 6.52 3.74
CA GLN A 454 -10.92 7.40 4.79
C GLN A 454 -10.74 6.61 6.08
N ILE A 455 -9.62 6.85 6.78
CA ILE A 455 -9.22 6.11 7.97
C ILE A 455 -9.04 7.12 9.09
N ALA A 456 -9.78 6.97 10.19
CA ALA A 456 -9.66 7.80 11.38
C ALA A 456 -9.20 6.93 12.56
N SER A 457 -7.93 7.05 12.96
CA SER A 457 -7.29 6.21 13.98
C SER A 457 -6.78 7.03 15.15
N ILE A 458 -6.91 6.48 16.36
CA ILE A 458 -6.31 6.97 17.61
C ILE A 458 -5.55 5.84 18.30
N SER A 459 -4.70 5.16 17.55
CA SER A 459 -3.98 3.97 18.02
C SER A 459 -2.94 4.34 19.09
N PRO A 460 -2.90 3.63 20.23
CA PRO A 460 -1.85 3.80 21.22
C PRO A 460 -0.60 2.96 20.92
N GLU A 461 -0.70 1.99 20.01
CA GLU A 461 0.27 0.89 19.90
C GLU A 461 1.13 1.00 18.64
N ARG A 462 2.45 1.04 18.83
CA ARG A 462 3.41 0.91 17.73
C ARG A 462 3.50 -0.55 17.34
N PHE A 463 3.25 -0.84 16.07
CA PHE A 463 3.50 -2.14 15.48
C PHE A 463 5.01 -2.35 15.29
N LEU A 464 5.63 -1.54 14.43
CA LEU A 464 7.05 -1.66 14.10
C LEU A 464 7.60 -0.31 13.61
N ALA A 465 8.71 0.12 14.20
CA ALA A 465 9.53 1.20 13.68
C ALA A 465 10.87 0.67 13.17
N LEU A 466 11.35 1.24 12.07
CA LEU A 466 12.70 1.08 11.55
C LEU A 466 13.36 2.45 11.47
N SER A 467 14.52 2.61 12.11
CA SER A 467 15.34 3.81 11.93
C SER A 467 16.16 3.73 10.64
N LYS A 468 16.59 4.89 10.12
CA LYS A 468 17.53 4.98 8.99
C LYS A 468 18.85 4.24 9.21
N ASP A 469 19.23 4.03 10.47
CA ASP A 469 20.46 3.34 10.87
C ASP A 469 20.21 1.84 11.10
N GLY A 470 19.04 1.32 10.72
CA GLY A 470 18.71 -0.10 10.80
C GLY A 470 18.23 -0.58 12.18
N GLN A 471 17.82 0.32 13.09
CA GLN A 471 17.27 -0.09 14.38
C GLN A 471 15.78 -0.41 14.26
N LEU A 472 15.39 -1.64 14.58
CA LEU A 472 14.01 -2.09 14.66
C LEU A 472 13.49 -1.93 16.09
N ARG A 473 12.23 -1.53 16.24
CA ARG A 473 11.53 -1.45 17.53
C ARG A 473 10.06 -1.84 17.40
N ALA A 474 9.60 -2.74 18.26
CA ALA A 474 8.19 -3.08 18.44
C ALA A 474 7.75 -2.81 19.89
N GLU A 475 6.52 -2.34 20.10
CA GLU A 475 6.03 -1.91 21.41
C GLU A 475 4.63 -2.47 21.72
N PRO A 476 4.50 -3.80 21.91
CA PRO A 476 3.20 -4.43 22.15
C PRO A 476 2.58 -3.97 23.47
N ILE A 477 1.25 -3.83 23.44
CA ILE A 477 0.44 -3.46 24.61
C ILE A 477 -0.45 -4.64 25.01
N LYS A 478 -0.42 -5.01 26.29
CA LYS A 478 -1.38 -5.96 26.89
C LYS A 478 -1.71 -5.47 28.29
N GLY A 479 -2.99 -5.55 28.67
CA GLY A 479 -3.48 -5.01 29.93
C GLY A 479 -3.66 -3.50 29.94
N THR A 480 -4.80 -3.06 30.46
CA THR A 480 -5.16 -1.66 30.60
C THR A 480 -5.99 -1.49 31.87
N ARG A 481 -5.78 -0.37 32.57
CA ARG A 481 -6.64 0.08 33.67
C ARG A 481 -7.03 1.53 33.46
N PRO A 482 -8.23 1.96 33.88
CA PRO A 482 -8.57 3.38 33.88
C PRO A 482 -7.68 4.17 34.84
N ARG A 483 -7.69 5.51 34.75
CA ARG A 483 -7.17 6.35 35.82
C ARG A 483 -8.06 6.25 37.06
N GLY A 484 -7.45 6.33 38.24
CA GLY A 484 -8.18 6.41 39.49
C GLY A 484 -8.88 7.75 39.67
N GLU A 485 -9.94 7.77 40.48
CA GLU A 485 -10.67 8.99 40.83
C GLU A 485 -9.84 9.92 41.74
N ASN A 486 -8.83 9.36 42.41
CA ASN A 486 -7.89 10.05 43.29
C ASN A 486 -6.51 9.38 43.23
N GLU A 487 -5.48 10.01 43.81
CA GLU A 487 -4.09 9.53 43.74
C GLU A 487 -3.91 8.12 44.33
N GLU A 488 -4.58 7.81 45.44
CA GLU A 488 -4.48 6.50 46.09
C GLU A 488 -5.04 5.38 45.20
N SER A 489 -6.25 5.57 44.68
CA SER A 489 -6.88 4.63 43.73
C SER A 489 -6.10 4.54 42.41
N ASP A 490 -5.51 5.64 41.94
CA ASP A 490 -4.72 5.66 40.71
C ASP A 490 -3.42 4.85 40.87
N LEU A 491 -2.75 4.99 42.01
CA LEU A 491 -1.57 4.19 42.36
C LEU A 491 -1.93 2.72 42.57
N ALA A 492 -3.08 2.42 43.18
CA ALA A 492 -3.56 1.06 43.35
C ALA A 492 -3.84 0.39 42.00
N LEU A 493 -4.55 1.05 41.07
CA LEU A 493 -4.82 0.54 39.72
C LEU A 493 -3.54 0.36 38.91
N LYS A 494 -2.58 1.28 39.05
CA LYS A 494 -1.27 1.17 38.43
C LYS A 494 -0.47 -0.03 38.97
N HIS A 495 -0.51 -0.24 40.28
CA HIS A 495 0.16 -1.38 40.93
C HIS A 495 -0.50 -2.71 40.59
N ASP A 496 -1.84 -2.75 40.56
CA ASP A 496 -2.61 -3.89 40.09
C ASP A 496 -2.15 -4.28 38.69
N LEU A 497 -2.22 -3.37 37.71
CA LEU A 497 -1.75 -3.64 36.35
C LEU A 497 -0.30 -4.13 36.30
N ALA A 498 0.60 -3.53 37.09
CA ALA A 498 2.02 -3.91 37.11
C ALA A 498 2.28 -5.33 37.63
N THR A 499 1.38 -5.86 38.46
CA THR A 499 1.54 -7.13 39.18
C THR A 499 0.53 -8.20 38.78
N HIS A 500 -0.52 -7.84 38.04
CA HIS A 500 -1.60 -8.74 37.69
C HIS A 500 -1.08 -9.90 36.80
N PRO A 501 -1.25 -11.16 37.23
CA PRO A 501 -0.60 -12.30 36.60
C PRO A 501 -1.08 -12.55 35.17
N LYS A 502 -2.39 -12.35 34.88
CA LYS A 502 -2.96 -12.51 33.53
C LYS A 502 -2.33 -11.52 32.55
N ASP A 503 -2.36 -10.23 32.86
CA ASP A 503 -1.88 -9.16 31.97
C ASP A 503 -0.37 -9.32 31.68
N ARG A 504 0.42 -9.70 32.69
CA ARG A 504 1.85 -9.99 32.52
C ARG A 504 2.10 -11.22 31.66
N ALA A 505 1.33 -12.30 31.85
CA ALA A 505 1.48 -13.54 31.08
C ALA A 505 1.20 -13.30 29.60
N GLU A 506 0.09 -12.62 29.28
CA GLU A 506 -0.26 -12.21 27.91
C GLU A 506 0.85 -11.35 27.30
N ASN A 507 1.33 -10.34 28.04
CA ASN A 507 2.39 -9.47 27.54
C ASN A 507 3.70 -10.23 27.27
N ILE A 508 4.12 -11.10 28.18
CA ILE A 508 5.34 -11.91 28.02
C ILE A 508 5.21 -12.85 26.82
N MET A 509 4.04 -13.44 26.60
CA MET A 509 3.79 -14.32 25.45
C MET A 509 3.96 -13.58 24.12
N ILE A 510 3.40 -12.38 24.00
CA ILE A 510 3.57 -11.55 22.80
C ILE A 510 5.01 -11.05 22.66
N VAL A 511 5.69 -10.72 23.75
CA VAL A 511 7.12 -10.38 23.72
C VAL A 511 7.94 -11.52 23.13
N ASP A 512 7.67 -12.77 23.52
CA ASP A 512 8.43 -13.91 23.01
C ASP A 512 8.16 -14.17 21.53
N LEU A 513 6.90 -14.04 21.08
CA LEU A 513 6.52 -14.07 19.67
C LEU A 513 7.29 -13.02 18.86
N LEU A 514 7.28 -11.75 19.30
CA LEU A 514 7.96 -10.68 18.58
C LEU A 514 9.49 -10.81 18.62
N ARG A 515 10.07 -11.38 19.68
CA ARG A 515 11.49 -11.71 19.71
C ARG A 515 11.84 -12.73 18.64
N ASN A 516 11.00 -13.76 18.45
CA ASN A 516 11.18 -14.73 17.37
C ASN A 516 11.07 -14.04 16.01
N ASP A 517 9.99 -13.30 15.77
CA ASP A 517 9.73 -12.62 14.50
C ASP A 517 10.89 -11.71 14.08
N LEU A 518 11.37 -10.86 14.99
CA LEU A 518 12.47 -9.94 14.71
C LEU A 518 13.81 -10.66 14.54
N SER A 519 13.99 -11.86 15.09
CA SER A 519 15.27 -12.58 15.06
C SER A 519 15.65 -13.09 13.66
N HIS A 520 14.67 -13.30 12.78
CA HIS A 520 14.88 -13.87 11.45
C HIS A 520 15.80 -13.00 10.56
N HIS A 521 15.71 -11.67 10.69
CA HIS A 521 16.46 -10.72 9.87
C HIS A 521 17.35 -9.77 10.70
N ALA A 522 17.43 -9.96 12.01
CA ALA A 522 18.28 -9.18 12.89
C ALA A 522 19.74 -9.68 12.91
N VAL A 523 20.67 -8.78 13.22
CA VAL A 523 22.06 -9.15 13.58
C VAL A 523 21.99 -10.12 14.77
N PRO A 524 22.63 -11.29 14.71
CA PRO A 524 22.62 -12.26 15.81
C PRO A 524 23.03 -11.61 17.14
N GLY A 525 22.23 -11.85 18.19
CA GLY A 525 22.45 -11.28 19.53
C GLY A 525 22.01 -9.82 19.71
N SER A 526 21.50 -9.14 18.68
CA SER A 526 21.00 -7.76 18.81
C SER A 526 19.58 -7.64 19.36
N VAL A 527 18.78 -8.71 19.28
CA VAL A 527 17.41 -8.74 19.80
C VAL A 527 17.42 -8.64 21.33
N LYS A 528 16.87 -7.56 21.86
CA LYS A 528 16.83 -7.27 23.31
C LYS A 528 15.45 -6.77 23.73
N VAL A 529 15.00 -7.21 24.90
CA VAL A 529 13.81 -6.64 25.55
C VAL A 529 14.28 -5.47 26.41
N ALA A 530 14.19 -4.25 25.88
CA ALA A 530 14.66 -3.04 26.56
C ALA A 530 13.80 -2.69 27.77
N ARG A 531 12.49 -2.97 27.69
CA ARG A 531 11.51 -2.76 28.77
C ARG A 531 10.53 -3.92 28.74
N LEU A 532 10.34 -4.59 29.89
CA LEU A 532 9.41 -5.71 30.01
C LEU A 532 8.29 -5.35 30.98
N CYS A 533 7.04 -5.50 30.52
CA CYS A 533 5.82 -5.25 31.30
C CYS A 533 5.82 -3.90 32.02
N ALA A 534 6.33 -2.85 31.36
CA ALA A 534 6.43 -1.53 31.96
C ALA A 534 5.07 -0.82 31.92
N VAL A 535 4.62 -0.29 33.05
CA VAL A 535 3.35 0.45 33.10
C VAL A 535 3.58 1.91 32.73
N GLU A 536 2.94 2.34 31.64
CA GLU A 536 2.89 3.73 31.17
C GLU A 536 1.56 4.37 31.57
N THR A 537 1.64 5.61 32.06
CA THR A 537 0.46 6.38 32.48
C THR A 537 0.14 7.41 31.40
N TYR A 538 -1.08 7.36 30.89
CA TYR A 538 -1.65 8.30 29.92
C TYR A 538 -2.73 9.18 30.57
N ALA A 539 -3.33 10.07 29.78
CA ALA A 539 -4.38 10.98 30.25
C ALA A 539 -5.57 10.24 30.87
N THR A 540 -6.02 9.14 30.24
CA THR A 540 -7.26 8.43 30.62
C THR A 540 -7.05 6.99 31.10
N VAL A 541 -5.86 6.41 30.92
CA VAL A 541 -5.57 5.02 31.25
C VAL A 541 -4.13 4.79 31.69
N HIS A 542 -3.87 3.69 32.40
CA HIS A 542 -2.56 3.04 32.51
C HIS A 542 -2.50 1.86 31.53
N GLN A 543 -1.37 1.66 30.87
CA GLN A 543 -1.16 0.54 29.94
C GLN A 543 0.15 -0.16 30.22
N MET A 544 0.16 -1.50 30.10
CA MET A 544 1.40 -2.27 30.19
C MET A 544 1.99 -2.45 28.79
N VAL A 545 3.21 -1.95 28.63
CA VAL A 545 3.95 -1.88 27.38
C VAL A 545 5.29 -2.57 27.55
N SER A 546 5.66 -3.38 26.57
CA SER A 546 7.04 -3.89 26.45
C SER A 546 7.71 -3.27 25.23
N THR A 547 9.03 -3.18 25.25
CA THR A 547 9.84 -2.65 24.14
C THR A 547 10.84 -3.71 23.72
N ILE A 548 10.73 -4.17 22.48
CA ILE A 548 11.68 -5.10 21.86
C ILE A 548 12.46 -4.32 20.82
N ASP A 549 13.78 -4.29 20.97
CA ASP A 549 14.71 -3.68 20.02
C ASP A 549 15.48 -4.77 19.28
N ALA A 550 15.82 -4.53 18.01
CA ALA A 550 16.75 -5.34 17.25
C ALA A 550 17.53 -4.47 16.25
N THR A 551 18.67 -4.95 15.76
CA THR A 551 19.40 -4.31 14.66
C THR A 551 19.17 -5.12 13.40
N LEU A 552 18.61 -4.53 12.35
CA LEU A 552 18.45 -5.15 11.05
C LEU A 552 19.83 -5.53 10.48
N SER A 553 19.97 -6.75 9.96
CA SER A 553 21.25 -7.27 9.47
C SER A 553 21.72 -6.62 8.16
N ALA A 554 20.80 -6.24 7.29
CA ALA A 554 21.09 -5.48 6.08
C ALA A 554 19.86 -4.62 5.68
N PRO A 555 20.05 -3.39 5.17
CA PRO A 555 18.94 -2.51 4.78
C PRO A 555 17.98 -3.13 3.75
N GLN A 556 18.47 -4.02 2.88
CA GLN A 556 17.65 -4.67 1.84
C GLN A 556 16.62 -5.66 2.43
N LEU A 557 16.83 -6.11 3.67
CA LEU A 557 15.93 -7.04 4.37
C LEU A 557 14.80 -6.31 5.11
N ALA A 558 14.66 -4.99 4.94
CA ALA A 558 13.67 -4.20 5.67
C ALA A 558 12.23 -4.66 5.40
N ALA A 559 11.90 -4.93 4.13
CA ALA A 559 10.57 -5.42 3.74
C ALA A 559 10.31 -6.85 4.25
N GLU A 560 11.35 -7.69 4.28
CA GLU A 560 11.28 -9.06 4.82
C GLU A 560 11.11 -9.03 6.35
N ALA A 561 11.84 -8.17 7.07
CA ALA A 561 11.66 -7.98 8.50
C ALA A 561 10.25 -7.48 8.85
N LEU A 562 9.69 -6.57 8.03
CA LEU A 562 8.31 -6.12 8.17
C LEU A 562 7.32 -7.26 7.92
N ARG A 563 7.55 -8.08 6.88
CA ARG A 563 6.76 -9.26 6.56
C ARG A 563 6.74 -10.27 7.72
N GLU A 564 7.88 -10.66 8.26
CA GLU A 564 7.97 -11.64 9.35
C GLU A 564 7.29 -11.15 10.64
N ALA A 565 7.41 -9.85 10.94
CA ALA A 565 6.71 -9.25 12.07
C ALA A 565 5.19 -9.15 11.87
N PHE A 566 4.71 -9.10 10.63
CA PHE A 566 3.29 -8.92 10.31
C PHE A 566 2.49 -10.24 10.47
N PRO A 567 1.16 -10.18 10.72
CA PRO A 567 0.45 -9.05 11.35
C PRO A 567 0.93 -8.83 12.81
N PRO A 568 0.58 -7.68 13.42
CA PRO A 568 0.89 -7.41 14.82
C PRO A 568 0.56 -8.59 15.75
N GLY A 569 1.56 -9.06 16.51
CA GLY A 569 1.42 -10.21 17.41
C GLY A 569 0.31 -10.06 18.44
N SER A 570 0.09 -8.84 18.94
CA SER A 570 -0.98 -8.49 19.87
C SER A 570 -2.39 -8.69 19.31
N MET A 571 -2.52 -8.70 17.98
CA MET A 571 -3.77 -8.83 17.23
C MET A 571 -3.96 -10.21 16.58
N THR A 572 -3.05 -11.16 16.85
CA THR A 572 -3.14 -12.54 16.38
C THR A 572 -3.13 -13.49 17.57
N GLY A 573 -1.96 -13.90 18.01
CA GLY A 573 -1.72 -14.85 19.10
C GLY A 573 -0.55 -15.77 18.78
N ALA A 574 -0.30 -16.77 19.63
CA ALA A 574 0.90 -17.61 19.53
C ALA A 574 0.55 -19.11 19.58
N PRO A 575 1.10 -19.97 18.69
CA PRO A 575 1.93 -19.66 17.52
C PRO A 575 1.15 -18.98 16.37
N LYS A 576 1.76 -17.98 15.71
CA LYS A 576 1.09 -17.05 14.77
C LYS A 576 0.24 -17.74 13.69
N LEU A 577 0.83 -18.65 12.90
CA LEU A 577 0.14 -19.28 11.75
C LEU A 577 -1.03 -20.18 12.16
N SER A 578 -0.83 -20.99 13.20
CA SER A 578 -1.89 -21.85 13.76
C SER A 578 -3.04 -21.00 14.27
N THR A 579 -2.72 -19.96 15.06
CA THR A 579 -3.72 -19.03 15.60
C THR A 579 -4.51 -18.32 14.51
N MET A 580 -3.87 -17.85 13.43
CA MET A 580 -4.60 -17.19 12.34
C MET A 580 -5.59 -18.12 11.64
N SER A 581 -5.25 -19.41 11.48
CA SER A 581 -6.17 -20.41 10.90
C SER A 581 -7.37 -20.66 11.81
N ILE A 582 -7.14 -20.75 13.13
CA ILE A 582 -8.21 -20.86 14.13
C ILE A 582 -9.11 -19.63 14.11
N LEU A 583 -8.52 -18.43 14.03
CA LEU A 583 -9.27 -17.18 13.95
C LEU A 583 -10.15 -17.12 12.70
N ASP A 584 -9.67 -17.60 11.55
CA ASP A 584 -10.46 -17.65 10.32
C ASP A 584 -11.73 -18.49 10.48
N GLU A 585 -11.66 -19.62 11.18
CA GLU A 585 -12.82 -20.46 11.49
C GLU A 585 -13.76 -19.79 12.52
N LEU A 586 -13.20 -19.28 13.62
CA LEU A 586 -13.97 -18.64 14.70
C LEU A 586 -14.68 -17.37 14.23
N GLU A 587 -14.08 -16.64 13.31
CA GLU A 587 -14.61 -15.40 12.72
C GLU A 587 -15.46 -15.67 11.47
N GLU A 588 -15.79 -16.94 11.20
CA GLU A 588 -16.67 -17.38 10.11
C GLU A 588 -16.19 -16.89 8.73
N HIS A 589 -14.87 -16.91 8.53
CA HIS A 589 -14.17 -16.42 7.34
C HIS A 589 -14.49 -14.96 6.97
N ARG A 590 -14.89 -14.15 7.95
CA ARG A 590 -15.02 -12.71 7.80
C ARG A 590 -13.63 -12.08 7.75
N ALA A 591 -13.31 -11.39 6.66
CA ALA A 591 -12.10 -10.58 6.57
C ALA A 591 -12.12 -9.44 7.60
N ARG A 592 -11.02 -9.23 8.32
CA ARG A 592 -10.84 -8.06 9.20
C ARG A 592 -10.53 -6.78 8.41
N GLY A 593 -10.04 -6.93 7.17
CA GLY A 593 -9.69 -5.81 6.30
C GLY A 593 -8.57 -4.98 6.90
N LEU A 594 -8.82 -3.70 7.21
CA LEU A 594 -7.80 -2.82 7.81
C LEU A 594 -7.56 -3.12 9.30
N TYR A 595 -8.61 -3.54 10.02
CA TYR A 595 -8.50 -3.79 11.45
C TYR A 595 -7.50 -4.91 11.72
N SER A 596 -6.72 -4.81 12.80
CA SER A 596 -5.57 -5.70 13.07
C SER A 596 -4.42 -5.61 12.07
N GLY A 597 -4.47 -4.71 11.10
CA GLY A 597 -3.36 -4.37 10.21
C GLY A 597 -2.43 -3.32 10.81
N ALA A 598 -1.78 -2.54 9.95
CA ALA A 598 -0.89 -1.44 10.34
C ALA A 598 -1.09 -0.18 9.47
N VAL A 599 -0.91 1.01 10.05
CA VAL A 599 -0.95 2.31 9.34
C VAL A 599 0.32 3.09 9.66
N GLY A 600 0.90 3.76 8.67
CA GLY A 600 2.13 4.51 8.88
C GLY A 600 2.76 5.04 7.60
N TYR A 601 4.08 5.16 7.62
CA TYR A 601 4.85 5.65 6.49
C TYR A 601 6.12 4.84 6.25
N LEU A 602 6.58 4.89 4.99
CA LEU A 602 7.92 4.48 4.57
C LEU A 602 8.69 5.75 4.21
N GLY A 603 9.77 5.98 4.92
CA GLY A 603 10.63 7.15 4.84
C GLY A 603 11.51 7.15 3.60
N ALA A 604 11.84 8.35 3.15
CA ALA A 604 12.76 8.59 2.06
C ALA A 604 14.13 7.96 2.32
N ASP A 605 14.61 8.02 3.57
CA ASP A 605 15.91 7.54 4.05
C ASP A 605 15.90 6.06 4.49
N GLY A 606 14.82 5.34 4.20
CA GLY A 606 14.64 3.95 4.61
C GLY A 606 14.06 3.78 6.01
N ALA A 607 13.86 4.85 6.78
CA ALA A 607 13.11 4.75 8.03
C ALA A 607 11.65 4.33 7.78
N ALA A 608 10.97 3.81 8.79
CA ALA A 608 9.52 3.57 8.77
C ALA A 608 8.97 3.61 10.19
N ASP A 609 7.70 3.96 10.34
CA ASP A 609 6.99 3.84 11.61
C ASP A 609 5.54 3.48 11.33
N PHE A 610 5.10 2.37 11.90
CA PHE A 610 3.76 1.83 11.74
C PHE A 610 3.10 1.61 13.10
N SER A 611 1.85 2.04 13.23
CA SER A 611 0.98 1.72 14.36
C SER A 611 0.01 0.60 14.01
N VAL A 612 -0.42 -0.15 15.02
CA VAL A 612 -1.45 -1.17 14.89
C VAL A 612 -2.78 -0.50 14.56
N VAL A 613 -3.58 -1.06 13.65
CA VAL A 613 -4.93 -0.57 13.36
C VAL A 613 -5.92 -1.07 14.41
N ILE A 614 -6.02 -0.32 15.50
CA ILE A 614 -6.97 -0.47 16.60
C ILE A 614 -7.53 0.90 16.98
N ARG A 615 -8.75 0.92 17.55
CA ARG A 615 -9.49 2.17 17.83
C ARG A 615 -9.58 3.05 16.58
N THR A 616 -9.90 2.41 15.46
CA THR A 616 -9.90 3.02 14.13
C THR A 616 -11.29 2.90 13.52
N LEU A 617 -11.84 4.02 13.07
CA LEU A 617 -13.01 4.05 12.22
C LEU A 617 -12.55 4.03 10.76
N VAL A 618 -13.01 3.04 10.01
CA VAL A 618 -12.76 2.91 8.58
C VAL A 618 -14.02 3.30 7.83
N CYS A 619 -13.90 4.25 6.91
CA CYS A 619 -15.01 4.84 6.17
C CYS A 619 -14.79 4.61 4.67
N ASP A 620 -15.55 3.70 4.07
CA ASP A 620 -15.55 3.51 2.62
C ASP A 620 -16.66 4.33 1.97
N ARG A 621 -16.31 5.04 0.91
CA ARG A 621 -17.28 5.71 0.05
C ARG A 621 -17.92 4.65 -0.85
N LEU A 622 -19.25 4.55 -0.85
CA LEU A 622 -20.00 3.62 -1.70
C LEU A 622 -20.35 4.25 -3.05
N ALA A 623 -20.77 3.42 -4.02
CA ALA A 623 -21.13 3.89 -5.36
C ALA A 623 -22.24 4.96 -5.36
N ASP A 624 -23.19 4.86 -4.43
CA ASP A 624 -24.28 5.82 -4.23
C ASP A 624 -23.87 7.10 -3.47
N GLN A 625 -22.57 7.28 -3.21
CA GLN A 625 -21.99 8.40 -2.47
C GLN A 625 -22.29 8.41 -0.96
N SER A 626 -22.95 7.38 -0.43
CA SER A 626 -23.04 7.17 1.02
C SER A 626 -21.73 6.59 1.58
N TRP A 627 -21.69 6.45 2.91
CA TRP A 627 -20.55 5.88 3.62
C TRP A 627 -20.92 4.54 4.27
N ARG A 628 -20.06 3.54 4.08
CA ARG A 628 -19.99 2.38 4.98
C ARG A 628 -18.93 2.65 6.03
N LEU A 629 -19.32 2.57 7.29
CA LEU A 629 -18.45 2.72 8.45
C LEU A 629 -18.19 1.33 9.04
N SER A 630 -16.93 1.03 9.37
CA SER A 630 -16.53 -0.19 10.05
C SER A 630 -15.60 0.10 11.22
N LEU A 631 -15.83 -0.60 12.33
CA LEU A 631 -15.03 -0.52 13.55
C LEU A 631 -14.81 -1.94 14.07
N GLY A 632 -13.58 -2.44 13.95
CA GLY A 632 -13.20 -3.73 14.53
C GLY A 632 -12.96 -3.63 16.04
N LEU A 633 -13.37 -4.67 16.76
CA LEU A 633 -13.27 -4.79 18.21
C LEU A 633 -12.81 -6.20 18.57
N GLY A 634 -12.18 -6.37 19.73
CA GLY A 634 -11.72 -7.69 20.15
C GLY A 634 -10.85 -7.69 21.39
N GLY A 635 -10.41 -8.89 21.76
CA GLY A 635 -9.63 -9.12 22.97
C GLY A 635 -8.88 -10.45 22.92
N ALA A 636 -7.85 -10.53 23.75
CA ALA A 636 -7.09 -11.75 23.94
C ALA A 636 -7.92 -12.76 24.73
N ILE A 637 -8.05 -13.97 24.20
CA ILE A 637 -8.69 -15.10 24.84
C ILE A 637 -7.59 -16.06 25.27
N THR A 638 -7.58 -16.36 26.56
CA THR A 638 -6.69 -17.33 27.21
C THR A 638 -7.50 -18.47 27.80
N ALA A 639 -6.83 -19.51 28.30
CA ALA A 639 -7.48 -20.60 29.02
C ALA A 639 -8.30 -20.11 30.23
N ASP A 640 -7.91 -19.00 30.86
CA ASP A 640 -8.54 -18.45 32.06
C ASP A 640 -9.55 -17.32 31.76
N SER A 641 -9.77 -16.99 30.49
CA SER A 641 -10.72 -15.95 30.09
C SER A 641 -12.16 -16.29 30.50
N VAL A 642 -12.88 -15.32 31.06
CA VAL A 642 -14.30 -15.48 31.43
C VAL A 642 -15.17 -14.89 30.31
N PRO A 643 -15.99 -15.68 29.58
CA PRO A 643 -16.70 -15.18 28.40
C PRO A 643 -17.58 -13.95 28.64
N ALA A 644 -18.13 -13.78 29.85
CA ALA A 644 -18.90 -12.59 30.21
C ALA A 644 -18.02 -11.33 30.28
N GLU A 645 -16.87 -11.43 30.96
CA GLU A 645 -15.93 -10.32 31.15
C GLU A 645 -15.30 -9.90 29.82
N GLU A 646 -14.97 -10.86 28.96
CA GLU A 646 -14.39 -10.58 27.63
C GLU A 646 -15.39 -9.86 26.70
N TRP A 647 -16.69 -10.19 26.79
CA TRP A 647 -17.74 -9.45 26.08
C TRP A 647 -17.89 -8.02 26.61
N ASP A 648 -17.89 -7.85 27.94
CA ASP A 648 -17.92 -6.53 28.56
C ASP A 648 -16.67 -5.69 28.18
N GLU A 649 -15.53 -6.35 28.00
CA GLU A 649 -14.30 -5.73 27.51
C GLU A 649 -14.43 -5.24 26.06
N VAL A 650 -15.03 -6.05 25.16
CA VAL A 650 -15.35 -5.63 23.78
C VAL A 650 -16.21 -4.36 23.78
N ILE A 651 -17.28 -4.35 24.57
CA ILE A 651 -18.16 -3.18 24.72
C ILE A 651 -17.35 -1.99 25.26
N THR A 652 -16.54 -2.20 26.29
CA THR A 652 -15.76 -1.12 26.92
C THR A 652 -14.72 -0.52 25.96
N LYS A 653 -14.02 -1.34 25.18
CA LYS A 653 -13.06 -0.90 24.16
C LYS A 653 -13.71 -0.09 23.03
N SER A 654 -14.98 -0.37 22.71
CA SER A 654 -15.74 0.39 21.71
C SER A 654 -16.08 1.82 22.16
N ARG A 655 -16.28 2.04 23.47
CA ARG A 655 -16.81 3.30 24.02
C ARG A 655 -15.98 4.51 23.60
N GLY A 656 -14.65 4.39 23.56
CA GLY A 656 -13.78 5.50 23.18
C GLY A 656 -14.10 6.07 21.79
N VAL A 657 -14.33 5.20 20.81
CA VAL A 657 -14.70 5.61 19.45
C VAL A 657 -16.18 6.00 19.39
N LEU A 658 -17.08 5.15 19.90
CA LEU A 658 -18.53 5.39 19.79
C LEU A 658 -18.97 6.68 20.49
N GLN A 659 -18.45 6.98 21.69
CA GLN A 659 -18.78 8.22 22.41
C GLN A 659 -18.30 9.46 21.65
N ALA A 660 -17.13 9.41 21.01
CA ALA A 660 -16.65 10.50 20.15
C ALA A 660 -17.59 10.75 18.96
N LEU A 661 -18.26 9.71 18.45
CA LEU A 661 -19.26 9.81 17.39
C LEU A 661 -20.67 10.16 17.91
N GLY A 662 -20.88 10.19 19.23
CA GLY A 662 -22.21 10.31 19.83
C GLY A 662 -23.08 9.05 19.69
N ALA A 663 -22.49 7.93 19.31
CA ALA A 663 -23.14 6.63 19.14
C ALA A 663 -23.04 5.77 20.42
N SER A 664 -23.87 4.74 20.49
CA SER A 664 -23.83 3.71 21.54
C SER A 664 -23.54 2.35 20.93
N PHE A 665 -23.06 1.41 21.75
CA PHE A 665 -22.96 0.01 21.34
C PHE A 665 -24.37 -0.53 21.02
N PRO A 666 -24.56 -1.28 19.92
CA PRO A 666 -25.87 -1.82 19.57
C PRO A 666 -26.38 -2.77 20.66
N GLN A 667 -27.67 -2.67 20.99
CA GLN A 667 -28.31 -3.67 21.84
C GLN A 667 -28.67 -4.89 20.99
N ASP A 668 -28.54 -6.09 21.55
CA ASP A 668 -28.99 -7.33 20.90
C ASP A 668 -30.46 -7.16 20.47
N THR A 669 -30.74 -7.35 19.18
CA THR A 669 -32.10 -7.32 18.61
C THR A 669 -32.59 -8.71 18.25
#